data_AF-A0A956IP77-F1
#
_entry.id   AF-A0A956IP77-F1
#
_cell.length_a   1.000
_cell.length_b   1.000
_cell.length_c   1.000
_cell.angle_alpha   90.00
_cell.angle_beta   90.00
_cell.angle_gamma   90.00
#
_symmetry.space_group_name_H-M   'P 1'
#
loop_
_entity.id
_entity.type
_entity.pdbx_description
1 polymer ?
#
loop_
_entity_poly.entity_id
_entity_poly.type
_entity_poly.pdbx_seq_one_letter_code
_entity_poly.pdbx_strand_id
1 'polypeptide(L)'
;MTFRTASVCSLVLLLTACGSDAEPSSSLAETGGAGGTAGLGGGGSAGVAGSAGAAGGGSGGVAGAAGAGDACATVDASGLASGTWDSRFTIPGFGHKYGNAPVVYDMARDVDGSWVVAGAFDSFEGAAVPPLMRWDGSAWTDARSAWELPAPEDGFSAVGIADDGALALATNDSFGERDGEVWVDSGSGLTSIGSFKGRVRRLAWYSGALWVAGAFELAGTPTVSNLAVWDGLSWTTPPGGAADGPVYDLSVSDGELLVAGGFGNLGGIAAQKAAGYDGAQWTAYDYPSAFLVYALRRASGGELYAGGALGSLDEAGGLARWDGSAWQIVGGGLAQYATRGVVSDLVEHDGVIDVVGCFNSAGGKQDQSGSVETRSAARWDGSTWQALDAGGGAASPWFNQVVCGDEGPGAAWDMGQQRIVQTQSGLLLGGSFAGMGGVLSQSIIRRDAMAWHAVGDGGLGIGGSLDLMTTGGAGCTEVYGLGTFTHVAGKPAVGRVVHYTSSGWENLTDTLPRDAYCPGLSVSSSGELAVGCMVFPEAGDAEGQVLTNEAGALVSALGSEKLAPIMGLAHAPDDTLWIAGMGQTGYLATWDGTTLTTLEDQLDGPISEFAFDDGGDVIVAGAFTHIGSLEANRIARYHSGSWQTLGDGMPGQVLALAVSGGTVYASCYDEGNGAYLLGAFDGSTWQELATSGSNLTPDPGYSFNDILPIPGGGLLLVGAADLDDASGMGAFIYEGKRFRALGGGLGSISANSVSLGAQGLWIGGTIYGAGDIASAVPSVGLARFQLSAN
;
A
#
# COMPACT_ATOMS: atom_id res chain seq x y z
N MET A 1 -53.02 -5.43 -21.17
CA MET A 1 -54.07 -4.64 -21.87
C MET A 1 -53.44 -4.00 -23.11
N THR A 2 -54.22 -3.36 -24.00
CA THR A 2 -53.74 -2.60 -25.19
C THR A 2 -52.80 -1.46 -24.77
N PHE A 3 -51.78 -1.03 -25.53
CA PHE A 3 -51.72 -0.49 -26.92
C PHE A 3 -50.28 -0.66 -27.52
N ARG A 4 -49.86 -0.49 -28.80
CA ARG A 4 -50.31 0.12 -30.09
C ARG A 4 -50.23 1.67 -30.22
N THR A 5 -49.49 2.32 -31.14
CA THR A 5 -48.73 1.97 -32.38
C THR A 5 -47.94 3.25 -32.82
N ALA A 6 -47.05 3.38 -33.82
CA ALA A 6 -46.52 2.56 -34.94
C ALA A 6 -45.18 3.16 -35.50
N SER A 7 -44.68 2.60 -36.61
CA SER A 7 -43.87 3.10 -37.77
C SER A 7 -43.63 4.62 -37.96
N VAL A 8 -42.69 5.15 -38.79
CA VAL A 8 -42.13 4.81 -40.13
C VAL A 8 -40.71 5.46 -40.22
N CYS A 9 -39.57 4.87 -40.63
CA CYS A 9 -39.05 4.28 -41.90
C CYS A 9 -38.50 5.27 -42.98
N SER A 10 -37.39 4.87 -43.65
CA SER A 10 -36.67 5.55 -44.77
C SER A 10 -35.83 6.80 -44.42
N LEU A 11 -34.70 7.13 -45.09
CA LEU A 11 -34.23 6.80 -46.46
C LEU A 11 -32.70 6.47 -46.52
N VAL A 12 -32.19 6.00 -47.67
CA VAL A 12 -30.80 5.50 -47.92
C VAL A 12 -30.27 6.06 -49.27
N LEU A 13 -29.00 5.75 -49.63
CA LEU A 13 -28.30 5.83 -50.95
C LEU A 13 -27.33 7.02 -51.12
N LEU A 14 -26.12 6.95 -51.75
CA LEU A 14 -25.22 5.86 -52.24
C LEU A 14 -23.82 6.44 -52.62
N LEU A 15 -22.71 5.71 -52.34
CA LEU A 15 -21.41 5.62 -53.09
C LEU A 15 -20.61 6.95 -53.38
N THR A 16 -19.34 7.04 -53.83
CA THR A 16 -18.20 6.19 -54.30
C THR A 16 -16.87 6.91 -53.92
N ALA A 17 -15.62 6.41 -54.07
CA ALA A 17 -14.94 5.09 -54.01
C ALA A 17 -13.49 5.23 -54.60
N CYS A 18 -12.61 4.25 -54.33
CA CYS A 18 -11.29 3.98 -54.97
C CYS A 18 -10.07 4.89 -54.67
N GLY A 19 -8.90 4.25 -54.46
CA GLY A 19 -7.56 4.88 -54.39
C GLY A 19 -6.49 3.93 -53.82
N SER A 20 -5.45 3.60 -54.61
CA SER A 20 -4.40 2.60 -54.32
C SER A 20 -3.20 2.80 -55.30
N ASP A 21 -2.02 2.17 -55.24
CA ASP A 21 -1.43 1.03 -54.48
C ASP A 21 0.08 1.30 -54.21
N ALA A 22 0.75 0.50 -53.33
CA ALA A 22 2.12 -0.08 -53.50
C ALA A 22 3.02 -0.17 -52.22
N GLU A 23 3.36 -1.41 -51.85
CA GLU A 23 4.59 -1.87 -51.13
C GLU A 23 5.80 -1.93 -52.11
N PRO A 24 7.10 -2.14 -51.74
CA PRO A 24 7.54 -3.01 -50.63
C PRO A 24 8.85 -2.73 -49.83
N SER A 25 9.03 -3.45 -48.70
CA SER A 25 10.08 -4.51 -48.50
C SER A 25 10.88 -4.57 -47.16
N SER A 26 10.89 -5.79 -46.56
CA SER A 26 11.86 -6.38 -45.57
C SER A 26 12.07 -5.70 -44.21
N SER A 27 12.35 -6.40 -43.09
CA SER A 27 12.25 -7.84 -42.70
C SER A 27 12.51 -7.93 -41.19
N LEU A 28 11.70 -8.58 -40.35
CA LEU A 28 11.74 -10.00 -39.90
C LEU A 28 10.55 -10.14 -38.92
N ALA A 29 9.70 -11.17 -38.85
CA ALA A 29 9.85 -12.63 -38.97
C ALA A 29 10.26 -13.37 -37.68
N GLU A 30 9.36 -13.36 -36.68
CA GLU A 30 9.14 -14.52 -35.79
C GLU A 30 7.68 -15.00 -35.88
N THR A 31 7.44 -16.27 -35.58
CA THR A 31 6.16 -16.97 -35.85
C THR A 31 5.48 -17.45 -34.57
N GLY A 32 4.23 -17.02 -34.35
CA GLY A 32 3.42 -17.48 -33.21
C GLY A 32 2.47 -18.64 -33.52
N GLY A 33 1.73 -19.07 -32.48
CA GLY A 33 0.67 -20.09 -32.53
C GLY A 33 1.15 -21.50 -32.16
N ALA A 34 0.31 -22.40 -31.65
CA ALA A 34 -1.08 -22.33 -31.18
C ALA A 34 -1.34 -23.59 -30.29
N GLY A 35 -2.39 -23.77 -29.50
CA GLY A 35 -3.67 -23.07 -29.30
C GLY A 35 -4.77 -24.12 -29.01
N GLY A 36 -5.91 -23.75 -28.42
CA GLY A 36 -6.94 -24.75 -28.07
C GLY A 36 -8.28 -24.16 -27.60
N THR A 37 -9.20 -23.92 -28.54
CA THR A 37 -10.50 -23.26 -28.27
C THR A 37 -11.71 -24.11 -28.67
N ALA A 38 -12.69 -24.22 -27.77
CA ALA A 38 -14.09 -24.55 -28.05
C ALA A 38 -14.98 -24.10 -26.85
N GLY A 39 -16.25 -23.74 -27.00
CA GLY A 39 -17.04 -23.66 -28.23
C GLY A 39 -18.56 -23.38 -28.03
N LEU A 40 -18.91 -22.19 -27.50
CA LEU A 40 -20.23 -21.51 -27.55
C LEU A 40 -21.51 -22.24 -27.07
N GLY A 41 -22.24 -21.58 -26.15
CA GLY A 41 -23.66 -21.78 -25.87
C GLY A 41 -24.23 -20.62 -25.04
N GLY A 42 -25.05 -19.73 -25.63
CA GLY A 42 -25.43 -18.44 -25.02
C GLY A 42 -26.87 -18.36 -24.48
N GLY A 43 -27.10 -17.46 -23.51
CA GLY A 43 -28.41 -17.34 -22.82
C GLY A 43 -28.73 -16.01 -22.09
N GLY A 44 -27.96 -14.94 -22.35
CA GLY A 44 -28.22 -13.50 -22.07
C GLY A 44 -29.05 -13.03 -20.85
N SER A 45 -28.44 -12.18 -20.01
CA SER A 45 -29.03 -10.91 -19.54
C SER A 45 -27.96 -10.00 -18.90
N ALA A 46 -28.25 -8.69 -18.80
CA ALA A 46 -27.46 -7.63 -18.14
C ALA A 46 -25.96 -7.53 -18.48
N GLY A 47 -25.57 -6.49 -19.23
CA GLY A 47 -24.16 -6.16 -19.43
C GLY A 47 -23.55 -5.49 -18.20
N VAL A 48 -22.61 -6.15 -17.55
CA VAL A 48 -21.66 -5.51 -16.62
C VAL A 48 -20.47 -5.05 -17.45
N ALA A 49 -20.03 -3.80 -17.28
CA ALA A 49 -18.83 -3.28 -17.94
C ALA A 49 -17.58 -4.00 -17.40
N GLY A 50 -16.58 -4.22 -18.25
CA GLY A 50 -15.34 -4.90 -17.86
C GLY A 50 -14.57 -4.12 -16.80
N SER A 51 -13.97 -4.84 -15.84
CA SER A 51 -13.20 -4.26 -14.74
C SER A 51 -11.91 -3.60 -15.23
N ALA A 52 -11.94 -2.27 -15.30
CA ALA A 52 -10.79 -1.39 -15.26
C ALA A 52 -11.12 -0.27 -14.24
N GLY A 53 -10.14 0.13 -13.42
CA GLY A 53 -10.34 1.10 -12.34
C GLY A 53 -10.41 0.47 -10.95
N ALA A 54 -9.25 0.09 -10.41
CA ALA A 54 -9.00 -0.03 -8.96
C ALA A 54 -7.81 0.85 -8.50
N ALA A 55 -7.25 1.63 -9.42
CA ALA A 55 -6.48 2.84 -9.12
C ALA A 55 -7.42 4.05 -9.31
N GLY A 56 -7.18 5.15 -8.62
CA GLY A 56 -8.01 6.36 -8.74
C GLY A 56 -9.27 6.37 -7.86
N GLY A 57 -9.20 5.83 -6.64
CA GLY A 57 -10.02 6.33 -5.53
C GLY A 57 -9.53 7.73 -5.14
N GLY A 58 -9.74 8.70 -6.03
CA GLY A 58 -8.97 9.94 -6.07
C GLY A 58 -9.10 10.79 -4.81
N SER A 59 -8.03 10.85 -4.02
CA SER A 59 -7.84 11.81 -2.94
C SER A 59 -7.54 13.21 -3.49
N GLY A 60 -8.41 13.70 -4.38
CA GLY A 60 -8.47 15.11 -4.75
C GLY A 60 -8.98 15.89 -3.55
N GLY A 61 -8.03 16.44 -2.80
CA GLY A 61 -8.21 17.38 -1.72
C GLY A 61 -7.03 18.35 -1.77
N VAL A 62 -7.26 19.60 -1.36
CA VAL A 62 -6.44 20.73 -1.84
C VAL A 62 -4.95 20.53 -1.56
N ALA A 63 -4.19 20.38 -2.63
CA ALA A 63 -2.80 19.94 -2.61
C ALA A 63 -1.87 21.15 -2.69
N GLY A 64 -1.20 21.48 -1.58
CA GLY A 64 -0.10 22.44 -1.56
C GLY A 64 -0.42 23.90 -1.93
N ALA A 65 -1.69 24.25 -2.20
CA ALA A 65 -2.12 25.61 -2.52
C ALA A 65 -1.56 26.60 -1.49
N ALA A 66 -0.94 27.68 -1.97
CA ALA A 66 -0.08 28.58 -1.19
C ALA A 66 -0.87 29.47 -0.19
N GLY A 67 -1.39 28.84 0.86
CA GLY A 67 -1.98 29.51 2.02
C GLY A 67 -0.90 30.23 2.83
N ALA A 68 -1.27 31.37 3.45
CA ALA A 68 -0.35 32.26 4.17
C ALA A 68 0.82 32.79 3.30
N GLY A 69 0.49 33.54 2.24
CA GLY A 69 1.46 34.26 1.42
C GLY A 69 2.42 35.15 2.23
N ASP A 70 3.65 35.29 1.75
CA ASP A 70 4.78 36.01 2.38
C ASP A 70 5.18 35.59 3.82
N ALA A 71 4.45 34.69 4.49
CA ALA A 71 4.67 34.32 5.89
C ALA A 71 5.65 33.15 6.09
N CYS A 72 5.76 32.23 5.12
CA CYS A 72 6.75 31.15 5.15
C CYS A 72 8.13 31.64 4.67
N ALA A 73 9.20 31.09 5.27
CA ALA A 73 10.55 31.38 4.84
C ALA A 73 10.81 30.84 3.42
N THR A 74 11.28 31.69 2.50
CA THR A 74 11.59 31.31 1.12
C THR A 74 12.70 30.26 1.06
N VAL A 75 12.41 29.07 0.56
CA VAL A 75 13.42 28.04 0.28
C VAL A 75 14.12 28.37 -1.02
N ASP A 76 15.45 28.48 -0.97
CA ASP A 76 16.32 28.43 -2.15
C ASP A 76 16.68 26.97 -2.48
N ALA A 77 16.80 26.66 -3.78
CA ALA A 77 17.17 25.34 -4.29
C ALA A 77 18.54 24.86 -3.76
N SER A 78 19.42 25.76 -3.31
CA SER A 78 20.70 25.40 -2.67
C SER A 78 20.53 24.66 -1.34
N GLY A 79 19.52 25.02 -0.54
CA GLY A 79 19.17 24.32 0.71
C GLY A 79 18.62 22.92 0.44
N LEU A 80 17.87 22.76 -0.65
CA LEU A 80 17.35 21.48 -1.13
C LEU A 80 18.41 20.56 -1.75
N ALA A 81 19.55 21.11 -2.17
CA ALA A 81 20.67 20.32 -2.70
C ALA A 81 21.60 19.78 -1.60
N SER A 82 21.45 20.22 -0.35
CA SER A 82 22.36 19.88 0.76
C SER A 82 21.68 19.58 2.10
N GLY A 83 20.35 19.46 2.10
CA GLY A 83 19.57 18.97 3.24
C GLY A 83 19.64 17.46 3.44
N THR A 84 19.00 16.96 4.51
CA THR A 84 18.99 15.54 4.90
C THR A 84 17.66 15.11 5.50
N TRP A 85 17.31 13.83 5.37
CA TRP A 85 16.12 13.25 6.00
C TRP A 85 16.24 13.22 7.54
N ASP A 86 15.13 13.54 8.22
CA ASP A 86 15.07 13.66 9.68
C ASP A 86 14.83 12.30 10.33
N SER A 87 15.91 11.65 10.77
CA SER A 87 15.88 10.32 11.40
C SER A 87 15.07 10.22 12.71
N ARG A 88 14.45 11.31 13.17
CA ARG A 88 13.50 11.29 14.30
C ARG A 88 12.11 10.81 13.90
N PHE A 89 11.75 10.74 12.62
CA PHE A 89 10.39 10.37 12.17
C PHE A 89 10.25 8.89 11.77
N THR A 90 11.07 8.04 12.39
CA THR A 90 11.02 6.58 12.29
C THR A 90 9.85 5.98 13.07
N ILE A 91 9.56 4.70 12.80
CA ILE A 91 8.74 3.85 13.67
C ILE A 91 9.56 2.59 14.08
N PRO A 92 9.15 1.82 15.10
CA PRO A 92 9.81 0.57 15.47
C PRO A 92 9.79 -0.47 14.35
N GLY A 93 10.69 -1.47 14.39
CA GLY A 93 10.71 -2.60 13.45
C GLY A 93 11.83 -2.53 12.41
N PHE A 94 11.69 -3.34 11.35
CA PHE A 94 12.66 -3.46 10.25
C PHE A 94 12.30 -2.53 9.08
N GLY A 95 13.30 -1.83 8.56
CA GLY A 95 13.23 -0.93 7.40
C GLY A 95 13.87 -1.50 6.13
N HIS A 96 13.61 -0.84 5.00
CA HIS A 96 14.17 -1.17 3.69
C HIS A 96 14.40 0.08 2.84
N LYS A 97 15.46 0.10 2.02
CA LYS A 97 16.01 1.27 1.33
C LYS A 97 15.46 1.54 -0.07
N TYR A 98 14.96 0.50 -0.74
CA TYR A 98 14.88 0.46 -2.21
C TYR A 98 13.53 0.88 -2.83
N GLY A 99 12.69 1.66 -2.14
CA GLY A 99 11.35 1.91 -2.67
C GLY A 99 10.45 0.67 -2.62
N ASN A 100 10.64 -0.18 -1.61
CA ASN A 100 9.80 -1.35 -1.34
C ASN A 100 9.47 -1.42 0.15
N ALA A 101 8.23 -1.74 0.49
CA ALA A 101 7.82 -1.95 1.87
C ALA A 101 8.60 -3.14 2.46
N PRO A 102 9.29 -3.00 3.61
CA PRO A 102 10.06 -4.08 4.22
C PRO A 102 9.18 -5.31 4.49
N VAL A 103 9.72 -6.51 4.33
CA VAL A 103 8.98 -7.76 4.55
C VAL A 103 9.81 -8.75 5.34
N VAL A 104 9.28 -9.28 6.44
CA VAL A 104 9.77 -10.54 7.02
C VAL A 104 9.03 -11.70 6.35
N TYR A 105 9.75 -12.52 5.57
CA TYR A 105 9.18 -13.64 4.82
C TYR A 105 9.21 -14.96 5.60
N ASP A 106 10.25 -15.20 6.41
CA ASP A 106 10.43 -16.48 7.10
C ASP A 106 11.18 -16.35 8.44
N MET A 107 10.97 -17.32 9.33
CA MET A 107 11.57 -17.38 10.66
C MET A 107 11.92 -18.84 10.99
N ALA A 108 13.21 -19.11 11.26
CA ALA A 108 13.69 -20.40 11.73
C ALA A 108 14.12 -20.31 13.19
N ARG A 109 13.90 -21.39 13.95
CA ARG A 109 14.42 -21.51 15.31
C ARG A 109 15.81 -22.11 15.28
N ASP A 110 16.74 -21.52 16.02
CA ASP A 110 18.13 -21.95 16.11
C ASP A 110 18.32 -22.95 17.27
N VAL A 111 19.46 -23.64 17.30
CA VAL A 111 19.76 -24.73 18.26
C VAL A 111 19.96 -24.24 19.71
N ASP A 112 20.25 -22.95 19.90
CA ASP A 112 20.26 -22.29 21.21
C ASP A 112 18.84 -21.87 21.69
N GLY A 113 17.84 -21.99 20.81
CA GLY A 113 16.46 -21.62 21.04
C GLY A 113 16.10 -20.18 20.66
N SER A 114 17.05 -19.40 20.10
CA SER A 114 16.81 -18.10 19.47
C SER A 114 16.02 -18.23 18.16
N TRP A 115 15.59 -17.09 17.62
CA TRP A 115 14.89 -17.03 16.32
C TRP A 115 15.72 -16.25 15.31
N VAL A 116 16.03 -16.89 14.18
CA VAL A 116 16.68 -16.27 13.01
C VAL A 116 15.60 -15.89 12.00
N VAL A 117 15.62 -14.63 11.56
CA VAL A 117 14.60 -14.02 10.72
C VAL A 117 15.20 -13.63 9.37
N ALA A 118 14.49 -13.97 8.30
CA ALA A 118 14.83 -13.70 6.91
C ALA A 118 13.74 -12.87 6.23
N GLY A 119 14.15 -11.97 5.34
CA GLY A 119 13.25 -11.05 4.68
C GLY A 119 13.93 -10.12 3.67
N ALA A 120 13.13 -9.21 3.12
CA ALA A 120 13.59 -8.00 2.44
C ALA A 120 13.62 -6.86 3.48
N PHE A 121 14.78 -6.70 4.13
CA PHE A 121 15.08 -5.62 5.06
C PHE A 121 16.59 -5.40 5.16
N ASP A 122 16.99 -4.18 5.51
CA ASP A 122 18.39 -3.73 5.55
C ASP A 122 18.70 -2.76 6.69
N SER A 123 17.69 -2.42 7.49
CA SER A 123 17.80 -1.43 8.56
C SER A 123 16.93 -1.76 9.77
N PHE A 124 17.42 -1.39 10.96
CA PHE A 124 16.73 -1.53 12.25
C PHE A 124 17.11 -0.34 13.12
N GLU A 125 16.12 0.34 13.73
CA GLU A 125 16.33 1.54 14.56
C GLU A 125 17.16 2.66 13.88
N GLY A 126 17.13 2.72 12.54
CA GLY A 126 17.92 3.67 11.74
C GLY A 126 19.40 3.28 11.54
N ALA A 127 19.86 2.18 12.11
CA ALA A 127 21.14 1.56 11.76
C ALA A 127 20.96 0.59 10.58
N ALA A 128 22.01 0.40 9.76
CA ALA A 128 22.04 -0.64 8.75
C ALA A 128 22.32 -2.01 9.39
N VAL A 129 21.62 -3.05 8.95
CA VAL A 129 21.74 -4.44 9.44
C VAL A 129 21.86 -5.44 8.28
N PRO A 130 22.44 -6.63 8.48
CA PRO A 130 22.39 -7.69 7.47
C PRO A 130 20.95 -8.17 7.22
N PRO A 131 20.63 -8.73 6.03
CA PRO A 131 19.32 -9.30 5.69
C PRO A 131 19.02 -10.64 6.40
N LEU A 132 19.68 -10.90 7.53
CA LEU A 132 19.48 -12.06 8.39
C LEU A 132 19.78 -11.67 9.83
N MET A 133 18.75 -11.62 10.67
CA MET A 133 18.82 -11.09 12.04
C MET A 133 18.36 -12.14 13.07
N ARG A 134 19.02 -12.18 14.23
CA ARG A 134 18.74 -13.12 15.33
C ARG A 134 18.13 -12.39 16.53
N TRP A 135 17.07 -12.97 17.09
CA TRP A 135 16.42 -12.57 18.35
C TRP A 135 16.66 -13.60 19.44
N ASP A 136 17.36 -13.22 20.50
CA ASP A 136 17.71 -14.12 21.62
C ASP A 136 16.59 -14.29 22.67
N GLY A 137 15.46 -13.60 22.49
CA GLY A 137 14.39 -13.46 23.47
C GLY A 137 14.36 -12.11 24.18
N SER A 138 15.40 -11.28 24.02
CA SER A 138 15.58 -9.99 24.69
C SER A 138 16.20 -8.90 23.81
N ALA A 139 17.09 -9.25 22.88
CA ALA A 139 17.81 -8.34 22.01
C ALA A 139 17.93 -8.86 20.57
N TRP A 140 18.13 -7.92 19.63
CA TRP A 140 18.46 -8.22 18.23
C TRP A 140 19.96 -8.11 17.98
N THR A 141 20.48 -9.05 17.18
CA THR A 141 21.88 -9.09 16.73
C THR A 141 21.95 -9.63 15.32
N ASP A 142 22.98 -9.27 14.55
CA ASP A 142 23.34 -9.93 13.30
C ASP A 142 23.28 -11.46 13.43
N ALA A 143 22.48 -12.15 12.60
CA ALA A 143 22.58 -13.60 12.53
C ALA A 143 23.88 -14.02 11.81
N ARG A 144 24.30 -13.20 10.83
CA ARG A 144 25.54 -13.32 10.04
C ARG A 144 26.05 -11.93 9.64
N SER A 145 27.19 -11.52 10.19
CA SER A 145 27.84 -10.22 9.92
C SER A 145 28.90 -10.24 8.82
N ALA A 146 29.16 -11.40 8.21
CA ALA A 146 30.15 -11.61 7.15
C ALA A 146 29.61 -12.64 6.16
N TRP A 147 29.78 -12.38 4.87
CA TRP A 147 29.14 -13.16 3.80
C TRP A 147 30.19 -13.62 2.78
N GLU A 148 30.20 -14.92 2.49
CA GLU A 148 31.09 -15.54 1.50
C GLU A 148 30.62 -15.29 0.04
N LEU A 149 29.33 -15.00 -0.14
CA LEU A 149 28.67 -14.64 -1.38
C LEU A 149 28.11 -13.21 -1.25
N PRO A 150 28.02 -12.41 -2.33
CA PRO A 150 27.34 -11.10 -2.27
C PRO A 150 25.88 -11.31 -1.86
N ALA A 151 25.46 -10.75 -0.73
CA ALA A 151 24.08 -10.86 -0.27
C ALA A 151 23.12 -10.26 -1.32
N PRO A 152 21.97 -10.91 -1.59
CA PRO A 152 20.96 -10.38 -2.51
C PRO A 152 20.37 -9.07 -1.99
N GLU A 153 20.14 -8.10 -2.88
CA GLU A 153 19.59 -6.79 -2.51
C GLU A 153 18.14 -6.93 -1.99
N ASP A 154 17.32 -7.77 -2.63
CA ASP A 154 15.98 -8.17 -2.18
C ASP A 154 15.95 -9.16 -0.98
N GLY A 155 17.10 -9.46 -0.39
CA GLY A 155 17.21 -10.34 0.78
C GLY A 155 16.78 -11.80 0.56
N PHE A 156 16.23 -12.43 1.60
CA PHE A 156 16.00 -13.88 1.67
C PHE A 156 14.50 -14.23 1.81
N SER A 157 14.02 -15.09 0.92
CA SER A 157 12.61 -15.53 0.84
C SER A 157 12.26 -16.65 1.81
N ALA A 158 13.24 -17.45 2.23
CA ALA A 158 13.07 -18.51 3.22
C ALA A 158 14.36 -18.80 4.02
N VAL A 159 14.21 -19.32 5.24
CA VAL A 159 15.32 -19.77 6.11
C VAL A 159 14.96 -21.09 6.80
N GLY A 160 15.94 -21.98 6.94
CA GLY A 160 15.79 -23.24 7.68
C GLY A 160 17.07 -23.61 8.41
N ILE A 161 16.96 -24.05 9.67
CA ILE A 161 18.11 -24.46 10.50
C ILE A 161 17.91 -25.93 10.91
N ALA A 162 18.98 -26.72 10.87
CA ALA A 162 18.98 -28.13 11.26
C ALA A 162 19.27 -28.32 12.76
N ASP A 163 19.00 -29.52 13.29
CA ASP A 163 19.28 -29.90 14.69
C ASP A 163 20.78 -29.81 15.07
N ASP A 164 21.68 -29.78 14.08
CA ASP A 164 23.14 -29.59 14.27
C ASP A 164 23.62 -28.15 14.03
N GLY A 165 22.70 -27.24 13.70
CA GLY A 165 22.98 -25.83 13.40
C GLY A 165 23.27 -25.52 11.92
N ALA A 166 23.19 -26.49 11.00
CA ALA A 166 23.37 -26.22 9.58
C ALA A 166 22.29 -25.24 9.05
N LEU A 167 22.74 -24.13 8.47
CA LEU A 167 21.89 -23.05 7.98
C LEU A 167 21.60 -23.26 6.49
N ALA A 168 20.32 -23.21 6.11
CA ALA A 168 19.84 -23.13 4.74
C ALA A 168 19.10 -21.79 4.53
N LEU A 169 19.31 -21.19 3.36
CA LEU A 169 18.68 -19.93 2.93
C LEU A 169 18.21 -20.07 1.48
N ALA A 170 17.16 -19.34 1.11
CA ALA A 170 16.77 -19.12 -0.27
C ALA A 170 16.74 -17.62 -0.54
N THR A 171 17.44 -17.14 -1.57
CA THR A 171 17.36 -15.72 -1.95
C THR A 171 15.94 -15.39 -2.40
N ASN A 172 15.59 -14.10 -2.45
CA ASN A 172 14.46 -13.70 -3.27
C ASN A 172 14.78 -13.91 -4.77
N ASP A 173 13.74 -13.95 -5.61
CA ASP A 173 13.83 -13.83 -7.08
C ASP A 173 13.43 -12.40 -7.41
N SER A 174 14.35 -11.65 -8.02
CA SER A 174 14.22 -10.23 -8.40
C SER A 174 13.36 -10.09 -9.67
N PHE A 175 12.17 -10.69 -9.63
CA PHE A 175 11.17 -10.74 -10.71
C PHE A 175 11.74 -11.08 -12.11
N GLY A 176 12.77 -11.94 -12.16
CA GLY A 176 13.41 -12.38 -13.39
C GLY A 176 14.65 -11.58 -13.84
N GLU A 177 15.10 -10.55 -13.11
CA GLU A 177 16.43 -9.95 -13.34
C GLU A 177 17.57 -10.92 -13.00
N ARG A 178 17.35 -11.80 -12.01
CA ARG A 178 18.28 -12.83 -11.56
C ARG A 178 17.53 -14.08 -11.13
N ASP A 179 17.97 -15.25 -11.59
CA ASP A 179 17.55 -16.53 -11.01
C ASP A 179 17.81 -16.52 -9.49
N GLY A 180 16.84 -16.98 -8.70
CA GLY A 180 17.00 -17.18 -7.27
C GLY A 180 17.94 -18.34 -6.95
N GLU A 181 18.45 -18.41 -5.73
CA GLU A 181 19.40 -19.46 -5.31
C GLU A 181 19.07 -20.07 -3.96
N VAL A 182 19.33 -21.38 -3.79
CA VAL A 182 19.36 -22.04 -2.49
C VAL A 182 20.81 -22.12 -2.01
N TRP A 183 21.07 -21.59 -0.83
CA TRP A 183 22.38 -21.54 -0.19
C TRP A 183 22.40 -22.38 1.10
N VAL A 184 23.52 -23.03 1.39
CA VAL A 184 23.73 -23.80 2.63
C VAL A 184 25.12 -23.49 3.23
N ASP A 185 25.17 -23.33 4.56
CA ASP A 185 26.41 -23.33 5.36
C ASP A 185 26.40 -24.53 6.31
N SER A 186 27.36 -25.44 6.09
CA SER A 186 27.59 -26.65 6.88
C SER A 186 28.77 -26.52 7.86
N GLY A 187 29.12 -25.28 8.24
CA GLY A 187 30.25 -24.95 9.10
C GLY A 187 31.55 -24.66 8.36
N SER A 188 31.49 -24.51 7.03
CA SER A 188 32.63 -24.13 6.17
C SER A 188 32.45 -22.78 5.45
N GLY A 189 31.37 -22.05 5.76
CA GLY A 189 30.97 -20.85 5.04
C GLY A 189 29.84 -21.15 4.04
N LEU A 190 29.13 -20.09 3.65
CA LEU A 190 27.89 -20.16 2.87
C LEU A 190 28.16 -20.48 1.40
N THR A 191 27.45 -21.47 0.85
CA THR A 191 27.64 -21.94 -0.54
C THR A 191 26.32 -22.09 -1.28
N SER A 192 26.27 -21.65 -2.54
CA SER A 192 25.13 -21.89 -3.43
C SER A 192 25.13 -23.33 -3.94
N ILE A 193 24.03 -24.04 -3.73
CA ILE A 193 23.86 -25.46 -4.08
C ILE A 193 22.86 -25.69 -5.23
N GLY A 194 22.18 -24.65 -5.71
CA GLY A 194 21.31 -24.70 -6.89
C GLY A 194 20.59 -23.38 -7.14
N SER A 195 20.24 -23.10 -8.40
CA SER A 195 19.46 -21.92 -8.80
C SER A 195 18.04 -22.31 -9.24
N PHE A 196 17.09 -21.40 -9.07
CA PHE A 196 15.68 -21.58 -9.40
C PHE A 196 15.07 -20.34 -10.05
N LYS A 197 13.90 -20.52 -10.68
CA LYS A 197 13.00 -19.45 -11.12
C LYS A 197 11.69 -19.52 -10.37
N GLY A 198 11.07 -18.37 -10.09
CA GLY A 198 9.96 -18.28 -9.17
C GLY A 198 10.45 -18.22 -7.72
N ARG A 199 9.58 -18.48 -6.73
CA ARG A 199 9.87 -18.14 -5.33
C ARG A 199 9.69 -19.34 -4.39
N VAL A 200 10.73 -19.59 -3.59
CA VAL A 200 10.72 -20.50 -2.43
C VAL A 200 9.95 -19.82 -1.28
N ARG A 201 9.13 -20.58 -0.55
CA ARG A 201 8.32 -20.11 0.60
C ARG A 201 8.74 -20.71 1.94
N ARG A 202 9.36 -21.89 1.93
CA ARG A 202 9.83 -22.60 3.14
C ARG A 202 11.06 -23.44 2.83
N LEU A 203 11.92 -23.55 3.85
CA LEU A 203 12.99 -24.52 3.96
C LEU A 203 12.77 -25.35 5.23
N ALA A 204 12.93 -26.67 5.14
CA ALA A 204 12.85 -27.55 6.31
C ALA A 204 13.89 -28.66 6.23
N TRP A 205 14.59 -28.91 7.33
CA TRP A 205 15.44 -30.09 7.45
C TRP A 205 14.62 -31.27 7.97
N TYR A 206 14.68 -32.40 7.27
CA TYR A 206 13.95 -33.61 7.67
C TYR A 206 14.75 -34.87 7.31
N SER A 207 14.94 -35.74 8.30
CA SER A 207 15.71 -36.99 8.18
C SER A 207 17.14 -36.81 7.61
N GLY A 208 17.76 -35.65 7.87
CA GLY A 208 19.11 -35.31 7.38
C GLY A 208 19.18 -34.74 5.96
N ALA A 209 18.04 -34.57 5.27
CA ALA A 209 17.95 -33.92 3.98
C ALA A 209 17.31 -32.52 4.11
N LEU A 210 17.68 -31.59 3.23
CA LEU A 210 17.02 -30.29 3.10
C LEU A 210 15.86 -30.39 2.12
N TRP A 211 14.67 -29.95 2.54
CA TRP A 211 13.46 -29.88 1.72
C TRP A 211 13.14 -28.42 1.42
N VAL A 212 12.86 -28.13 0.15
CA VAL A 212 12.63 -26.78 -0.39
C VAL A 212 11.25 -26.72 -1.01
N ALA A 213 10.36 -25.87 -0.49
CA ALA A 213 8.99 -25.72 -0.95
C ALA A 213 8.69 -24.32 -1.47
N GLY A 214 7.91 -24.21 -2.53
CA GLY A 214 7.41 -22.93 -3.05
C GLY A 214 6.62 -23.06 -4.34
N ALA A 215 6.60 -21.97 -5.10
CA ALA A 215 6.17 -21.93 -6.49
C ALA A 215 7.41 -21.63 -7.36
N PHE A 216 8.23 -22.66 -7.56
CA PHE A 216 9.54 -22.53 -8.21
C PHE A 216 9.85 -23.69 -9.17
N GLU A 217 10.79 -23.44 -10.09
CA GLU A 217 11.47 -24.45 -10.92
C GLU A 217 12.98 -24.38 -10.68
N LEU A 218 13.57 -25.43 -10.10
CA LEU A 218 14.99 -25.56 -9.79
C LEU A 218 15.74 -26.14 -11.00
N ALA A 219 16.80 -25.45 -11.43
CA ALA A 219 17.63 -25.85 -12.56
C ALA A 219 18.45 -27.11 -12.24
N GLY A 220 18.35 -28.13 -13.08
CA GLY A 220 19.05 -29.40 -12.88
C GLY A 220 18.74 -30.45 -13.95
N THR A 221 19.23 -31.67 -13.74
CA THR A 221 18.89 -32.85 -14.55
C THR A 221 18.61 -34.07 -13.65
N PRO A 222 17.33 -34.33 -13.29
CA PRO A 222 16.12 -33.66 -13.74
C PRO A 222 15.95 -32.25 -13.17
N THR A 223 15.17 -31.42 -13.87
CA THR A 223 14.52 -30.23 -13.29
C THR A 223 13.58 -30.67 -12.17
N VAL A 224 13.51 -29.91 -11.07
CA VAL A 224 12.61 -30.19 -9.94
C VAL A 224 11.77 -28.96 -9.62
N SER A 225 10.46 -29.12 -9.51
CA SER A 225 9.51 -28.00 -9.32
C SER A 225 8.69 -28.18 -8.06
N ASN A 226 8.28 -27.06 -7.44
CA ASN A 226 7.39 -26.93 -6.28
C ASN A 226 7.86 -27.53 -4.95
N LEU A 227 8.45 -28.73 -4.96
CA LEU A 227 9.05 -29.40 -3.81
C LEU A 227 10.30 -30.17 -4.23
N ALA A 228 11.46 -29.77 -3.71
CA ALA A 228 12.75 -30.40 -4.00
C ALA A 228 13.41 -30.92 -2.72
N VAL A 229 14.23 -31.97 -2.87
CA VAL A 229 14.98 -32.59 -1.76
C VAL A 229 16.47 -32.60 -2.10
N TRP A 230 17.31 -32.19 -1.16
CA TRP A 230 18.77 -32.21 -1.25
C TRP A 230 19.34 -33.18 -0.21
N ASP A 231 20.04 -34.21 -0.66
CA ASP A 231 20.61 -35.28 0.16
C ASP A 231 22.05 -35.01 0.66
N GLY A 232 22.55 -33.78 0.43
CA GLY A 232 23.94 -33.41 0.67
C GLY A 232 24.87 -33.56 -0.55
N LEU A 233 24.41 -34.21 -1.63
CA LEU A 233 25.20 -34.48 -2.84
C LEU A 233 24.46 -34.16 -4.14
N SER A 234 23.13 -34.28 -4.16
CA SER A 234 22.29 -34.16 -5.35
C SER A 234 20.87 -33.71 -5.03
N TRP A 235 20.25 -33.06 -6.02
CA TRP A 235 18.83 -32.70 -5.98
C TRP A 235 17.97 -33.83 -6.53
N THR A 236 16.92 -34.18 -5.80
CA THR A 236 15.90 -35.13 -6.25
C THR A 236 14.49 -34.57 -6.11
N THR A 237 13.56 -35.17 -6.85
CA THR A 237 12.13 -35.07 -6.53
C THR A 237 11.84 -35.75 -5.18
N PRO A 238 10.68 -35.46 -4.56
CA PRO A 238 10.23 -36.16 -3.37
C PRO A 238 10.08 -37.67 -3.62
N PRO A 239 10.26 -38.52 -2.59
CA PRO A 239 10.14 -39.98 -2.73
C PRO A 239 8.81 -40.38 -3.37
N GLY A 240 8.89 -41.07 -4.52
CA GLY A 240 7.73 -41.51 -5.31
C GLY A 240 7.23 -40.55 -6.40
N GLY A 241 7.54 -39.24 -6.33
CA GLY A 241 7.19 -38.30 -7.40
C GLY A 241 7.17 -36.82 -6.99
N ALA A 242 7.30 -35.93 -7.98
CA ALA A 242 7.16 -34.48 -7.84
C ALA A 242 5.74 -34.07 -7.40
N ALA A 243 5.60 -32.85 -6.87
CA ALA A 243 4.31 -32.21 -6.66
C ALA A 243 3.82 -31.57 -7.97
N ASP A 244 2.56 -31.81 -8.34
CA ASP A 244 1.94 -31.29 -9.58
C ASP A 244 1.48 -29.82 -9.49
N GLY A 245 1.66 -29.18 -8.34
CA GLY A 245 1.43 -27.75 -8.11
C GLY A 245 2.22 -27.24 -6.90
N PRO A 246 2.18 -25.92 -6.62
CA PRO A 246 2.98 -25.29 -5.57
C PRO A 246 2.82 -25.90 -4.19
N VAL A 247 3.89 -25.87 -3.39
CA VAL A 247 3.89 -26.21 -1.97
C VAL A 247 4.21 -24.94 -1.18
N TYR A 248 3.40 -24.61 -0.18
CA TYR A 248 3.51 -23.35 0.56
C TYR A 248 4.02 -23.51 1.99
N ASP A 249 3.89 -24.70 2.56
CA ASP A 249 4.33 -24.96 3.93
C ASP A 249 4.94 -26.35 4.09
N LEU A 250 5.94 -26.40 4.96
CA LEU A 250 6.63 -27.60 5.44
C LEU A 250 6.69 -27.48 6.96
N SER A 251 6.27 -28.51 7.69
CA SER A 251 6.50 -28.58 9.13
C SER A 251 6.81 -30.00 9.58
N VAL A 252 7.66 -30.16 10.59
CA VAL A 252 8.03 -31.47 11.14
C VAL A 252 7.36 -31.61 12.51
N SER A 253 6.53 -32.64 12.68
CA SER A 253 5.87 -32.94 13.96
C SER A 253 5.83 -34.45 14.18
N ASP A 254 6.11 -34.91 15.39
CA ASP A 254 6.04 -36.33 15.80
C ASP A 254 6.84 -37.32 14.92
N GLY A 255 7.84 -36.81 14.18
CA GLY A 255 8.64 -37.59 13.24
C GLY A 255 8.03 -37.72 11.84
N GLU A 256 7.00 -36.94 11.50
CA GLU A 256 6.41 -36.83 10.17
C GLU A 256 6.69 -35.44 9.57
N LEU A 257 7.04 -35.38 8.29
CA LEU A 257 7.08 -34.14 7.52
C LEU A 257 5.69 -33.86 6.93
N LEU A 258 4.99 -32.87 7.46
CA LEU A 258 3.72 -32.36 6.97
C LEU A 258 3.95 -31.37 5.83
N VAL A 259 3.14 -31.48 4.79
CA VAL A 259 3.29 -30.73 3.53
C VAL A 259 1.93 -30.19 3.09
N ALA A 260 1.85 -28.89 2.80
CA ALA A 260 0.62 -28.23 2.35
C ALA A 260 0.84 -27.25 1.19
N GLY A 261 -0.16 -27.07 0.33
CA GLY A 261 -0.03 -26.22 -0.84
C GLY A 261 -1.24 -26.14 -1.78
N GLY A 262 -0.95 -25.94 -3.07
CA GLY A 262 -1.89 -25.91 -4.19
C GLY A 262 -1.97 -27.22 -5.01
N PHE A 263 -1.16 -28.23 -4.71
CA PHE A 263 -1.08 -29.50 -5.44
C PHE A 263 -2.35 -30.38 -5.35
N GLY A 264 -2.44 -31.37 -6.25
CA GLY A 264 -3.40 -32.47 -6.27
C GLY A 264 -2.74 -33.86 -6.20
N ASN A 265 -1.47 -33.98 -6.60
CA ASN A 265 -0.65 -35.18 -6.49
C ASN A 265 0.74 -34.82 -5.94
N LEU A 266 1.27 -35.68 -5.08
CA LEU A 266 2.59 -35.56 -4.45
C LEU A 266 3.12 -36.96 -4.10
N GLY A 267 4.42 -37.21 -4.23
CA GLY A 267 5.03 -38.46 -3.75
C GLY A 267 4.54 -39.73 -4.45
N GLY A 268 3.95 -39.60 -5.64
CA GLY A 268 3.34 -40.70 -6.38
C GLY A 268 1.93 -41.10 -5.91
N ILE A 269 1.34 -40.36 -4.97
CA ILE A 269 -0.07 -40.52 -4.56
C ILE A 269 -0.92 -39.31 -4.96
N ALA A 270 -2.23 -39.53 -5.12
CA ALA A 270 -3.19 -38.45 -5.08
C ALA A 270 -3.29 -37.98 -3.61
N ALA A 271 -3.00 -36.70 -3.38
CA ALA A 271 -3.06 -36.06 -2.08
C ALA A 271 -3.41 -34.59 -2.33
N GLN A 272 -4.65 -34.22 -2.05
CA GLN A 272 -5.20 -32.94 -2.48
C GLN A 272 -4.93 -31.89 -1.42
N LYS A 273 -4.05 -30.93 -1.74
CA LYS A 273 -3.65 -29.76 -0.92
C LYS A 273 -2.89 -30.05 0.38
N ALA A 274 -2.99 -31.25 0.97
CA ALA A 274 -2.28 -31.63 2.19
C ALA A 274 -1.84 -33.10 2.21
N ALA A 275 -0.63 -33.36 2.72
CA ALA A 275 -0.03 -34.68 2.88
C ALA A 275 0.93 -34.72 4.08
N GLY A 276 1.37 -35.92 4.46
CA GLY A 276 2.48 -36.11 5.40
C GLY A 276 3.35 -37.30 5.01
N TYR A 277 4.63 -37.26 5.42
CA TYR A 277 5.64 -38.26 5.09
C TYR A 277 6.37 -38.76 6.35
N ASP A 278 6.27 -40.05 6.65
CA ASP A 278 6.84 -40.68 7.86
C ASP A 278 8.33 -41.10 7.71
N GLY A 279 9.00 -40.65 6.64
CA GLY A 279 10.34 -41.10 6.25
C GLY A 279 10.36 -42.38 5.42
N ALA A 280 9.22 -43.03 5.18
CA ALA A 280 9.09 -44.20 4.32
C ALA A 280 7.90 -44.11 3.33
N GLN A 281 6.74 -43.63 3.76
CA GLN A 281 5.47 -43.61 3.03
C GLN A 281 4.76 -42.26 3.15
N TRP A 282 3.95 -41.93 2.14
CA TRP A 282 3.09 -40.76 2.14
C TRP A 282 1.68 -41.09 2.61
N THR A 283 1.13 -40.24 3.48
CA THR A 283 -0.29 -40.21 3.87
C THR A 283 -0.96 -39.00 3.25
N ALA A 284 -2.09 -39.20 2.56
CA ALA A 284 -2.92 -38.10 2.07
C ALA A 284 -3.85 -37.60 3.18
N TYR A 285 -3.97 -36.27 3.32
CA TYR A 285 -4.95 -35.61 4.17
C TYR A 285 -5.90 -34.79 3.29
N ASP A 286 -6.54 -35.45 2.34
CA ASP A 286 -7.26 -34.85 1.19
C ASP A 286 -8.23 -33.72 1.57
N TYR A 287 -7.99 -32.51 1.01
CA TYR A 287 -8.88 -31.36 1.12
C TYR A 287 -9.35 -30.87 -0.27
N PRO A 288 -10.20 -31.63 -0.98
CA PRO A 288 -10.65 -31.31 -2.35
C PRO A 288 -11.42 -29.99 -2.49
N SER A 289 -11.97 -29.45 -1.39
CA SER A 289 -12.72 -28.20 -1.34
C SER A 289 -11.92 -27.00 -0.81
N ALA A 290 -10.63 -27.15 -0.51
CA ALA A 290 -9.73 -26.03 -0.28
C ALA A 290 -9.19 -25.50 -1.62
N PHE A 291 -9.14 -24.18 -1.76
CA PHE A 291 -8.51 -23.58 -2.94
C PHE A 291 -6.99 -23.66 -2.83
N LEU A 292 -6.44 -23.16 -1.72
CA LEU A 292 -5.01 -23.24 -1.35
C LEU A 292 -4.89 -23.42 0.17
N VAL A 293 -3.95 -24.25 0.63
CA VAL A 293 -3.57 -24.36 2.05
C VAL A 293 -2.18 -23.74 2.22
N TYR A 294 -2.06 -22.69 3.02
CA TYR A 294 -0.83 -21.91 3.23
C TYR A 294 -0.05 -22.28 4.49
N ALA A 295 -0.70 -22.95 5.46
CA ALA A 295 -0.04 -23.50 6.64
C ALA A 295 -0.73 -24.76 7.16
N LEU A 296 0.06 -25.70 7.68
CA LEU A 296 -0.40 -26.97 8.24
C LEU A 296 0.37 -27.30 9.52
N ARG A 297 -0.34 -27.36 10.66
CA ARG A 297 0.23 -27.71 11.97
C ARG A 297 -0.47 -28.95 12.52
N ARG A 298 0.26 -29.76 13.28
CA ARG A 298 -0.32 -30.77 14.18
C ARG A 298 -0.40 -30.14 15.58
N ALA A 299 -1.55 -30.26 16.22
CA ALA A 299 -1.76 -29.81 17.59
C ALA A 299 -1.27 -30.87 18.58
N SER A 300 -1.01 -30.44 19.82
CA SER A 300 -0.68 -31.27 20.99
C SER A 300 -1.66 -32.43 21.28
N GLY A 301 -2.93 -32.34 20.82
CA GLY A 301 -3.92 -33.43 20.86
C GLY A 301 -3.79 -34.48 19.75
N GLY A 302 -2.91 -34.24 18.77
CA GLY A 302 -2.66 -35.08 17.59
C GLY A 302 -3.44 -34.67 16.34
N GLU A 303 -4.41 -33.74 16.43
CA GLU A 303 -5.21 -33.31 15.27
C GLU A 303 -4.44 -32.35 14.35
N LEU A 304 -4.75 -32.39 13.04
CA LEU A 304 -4.19 -31.42 12.09
C LEU A 304 -5.09 -30.20 11.95
N TYR A 305 -4.48 -29.03 11.85
CA TYR A 305 -5.11 -27.75 11.55
C TYR A 305 -4.49 -27.16 10.28
N ALA A 306 -5.34 -26.81 9.32
CA ALA A 306 -4.98 -26.22 8.03
C ALA A 306 -5.48 -24.77 7.99
N GLY A 307 -4.58 -23.85 7.62
CA GLY A 307 -4.88 -22.44 7.33
C GLY A 307 -4.70 -22.16 5.84
N GLY A 308 -5.59 -21.35 5.25
CA GLY A 308 -5.45 -20.95 3.84
C GLY A 308 -6.69 -20.27 3.27
N ALA A 309 -6.83 -20.35 1.95
CA ALA A 309 -8.05 -19.96 1.22
C ALA A 309 -9.01 -21.17 1.19
N LEU A 310 -9.76 -21.36 2.27
CA LEU A 310 -10.59 -22.55 2.52
C LEU A 310 -12.09 -22.27 2.30
N GLY A 311 -12.84 -23.27 1.84
CA GLY A 311 -14.27 -23.15 1.57
C GLY A 311 -14.60 -22.40 0.27
N SER A 312 -15.89 -22.20 -0.01
CA SER A 312 -16.30 -21.38 -1.16
C SER A 312 -16.04 -19.88 -0.90
N LEU A 313 -16.00 -19.07 -1.95
CA LEU A 313 -15.76 -17.62 -1.83
C LEU A 313 -16.86 -16.93 -1.00
N ASP A 314 -18.10 -17.42 -1.08
CA ASP A 314 -19.29 -16.88 -0.43
C ASP A 314 -19.52 -17.40 1.00
N GLU A 315 -18.55 -18.04 1.64
CA GLU A 315 -18.64 -18.62 2.99
C GLU A 315 -17.53 -18.10 3.92
N ALA A 316 -17.71 -18.25 5.23
CA ALA A 316 -16.60 -18.05 6.19
C ALA A 316 -15.73 -19.32 6.21
N GLY A 317 -14.41 -19.14 6.17
CA GLY A 317 -13.42 -20.20 5.92
C GLY A 317 -12.15 -20.01 6.74
N GLY A 318 -11.01 -19.85 6.07
CA GLY A 318 -9.72 -19.52 6.68
C GLY A 318 -9.01 -20.63 7.47
N LEU A 319 -9.68 -21.24 8.46
CA LEU A 319 -9.13 -22.28 9.34
C LEU A 319 -10.02 -23.54 9.35
N ALA A 320 -9.40 -24.71 9.17
CA ALA A 320 -10.04 -26.02 9.25
C ALA A 320 -9.26 -27.01 10.11
N ARG A 321 -9.95 -28.02 10.66
CA ARG A 321 -9.41 -29.12 11.44
C ARG A 321 -9.71 -30.47 10.79
N TRP A 322 -8.75 -31.38 10.79
CA TRP A 322 -8.95 -32.78 10.40
C TRP A 322 -9.56 -33.58 11.55
N ASP A 323 -10.71 -34.22 11.32
CA ASP A 323 -11.41 -35.06 12.31
C ASP A 323 -10.97 -36.54 12.31
N GLY A 324 -10.02 -36.91 11.44
CA GLY A 324 -9.63 -38.30 11.16
C GLY A 324 -10.26 -38.87 9.89
N SER A 325 -11.25 -38.19 9.30
CA SER A 325 -11.97 -38.60 8.09
C SER A 325 -12.30 -37.46 7.11
N ALA A 326 -12.44 -36.23 7.60
CA ALA A 326 -12.72 -35.04 6.81
C ALA A 326 -12.15 -33.76 7.46
N TRP A 327 -12.04 -32.70 6.65
CA TRP A 327 -11.74 -31.34 7.12
C TRP A 327 -13.03 -30.60 7.48
N GLN A 328 -13.07 -30.02 8.69
CA GLN A 328 -14.19 -29.25 9.23
C GLN A 328 -13.75 -27.81 9.49
N ILE A 329 -14.54 -26.81 9.05
CA ILE A 329 -14.26 -25.40 9.34
C ILE A 329 -14.35 -25.12 10.85
N VAL A 330 -13.34 -24.45 11.41
CA VAL A 330 -13.22 -24.25 12.85
C VAL A 330 -14.09 -23.09 13.33
N GLY A 331 -14.95 -23.36 14.31
CA GLY A 331 -15.64 -22.32 15.09
C GLY A 331 -16.53 -21.36 14.30
N GLY A 332 -17.02 -21.74 13.11
CA GLY A 332 -17.77 -20.84 12.21
C GLY A 332 -16.94 -20.13 11.15
N GLY A 333 -15.61 -20.28 11.17
CA GLY A 333 -14.69 -19.78 10.15
C GLY A 333 -14.32 -18.30 10.29
N LEU A 334 -13.40 -17.89 9.43
CA LEU A 334 -12.88 -16.52 9.30
C LEU A 334 -13.39 -15.91 7.98
N ALA A 335 -13.68 -14.62 7.98
CA ALA A 335 -14.27 -13.91 6.84
C ALA A 335 -13.61 -12.55 6.61
N GLN A 336 -13.74 -12.05 5.38
CA GLN A 336 -13.36 -10.72 4.95
C GLN A 336 -14.62 -10.04 4.40
N TYR A 337 -15.26 -9.20 5.20
CA TYR A 337 -16.59 -8.63 4.93
C TYR A 337 -17.63 -9.73 4.61
N ALA A 338 -17.91 -9.94 3.32
CA ALA A 338 -18.86 -10.91 2.80
C ALA A 338 -18.21 -12.19 2.23
N THR A 339 -16.89 -12.26 2.09
CA THR A 339 -16.16 -13.41 1.50
C THR A 339 -15.38 -14.21 2.54
N ARG A 340 -14.81 -15.35 2.13
CA ARG A 340 -13.88 -16.14 2.96
C ARG A 340 -12.66 -15.33 3.37
N GLY A 341 -12.22 -15.51 4.62
CA GLY A 341 -10.93 -15.04 5.10
C GLY A 341 -9.80 -15.97 4.67
N VAL A 342 -8.58 -15.44 4.64
CA VAL A 342 -7.35 -16.15 4.26
C VAL A 342 -6.39 -16.18 5.44
N VAL A 343 -6.02 -17.38 5.91
CA VAL A 343 -4.96 -17.56 6.92
C VAL A 343 -3.64 -17.82 6.22
N SER A 344 -2.62 -17.01 6.50
CA SER A 344 -1.30 -17.08 5.87
C SER A 344 -0.30 -17.95 6.63
N ASP A 345 -0.38 -17.94 7.96
CA ASP A 345 0.32 -18.86 8.86
C ASP A 345 -0.48 -19.04 10.17
N LEU A 346 -0.20 -20.12 10.90
CA LEU A 346 -0.82 -20.43 12.18
C LEU A 346 0.16 -21.16 13.11
N VAL A 347 -0.05 -21.02 14.42
CA VAL A 347 0.72 -21.71 15.46
C VAL A 347 -0.21 -22.32 16.50
N GLU A 348 0.10 -23.55 16.94
CA GLU A 348 -0.54 -24.18 18.10
C GLU A 348 0.36 -24.06 19.32
N HIS A 349 -0.25 -23.81 20.48
CA HIS A 349 0.40 -23.92 21.79
C HIS A 349 -0.64 -24.14 22.88
N ASP A 350 -0.38 -25.08 23.80
CA ASP A 350 -1.23 -25.39 24.95
C ASP A 350 -2.73 -25.63 24.60
N GLY A 351 -3.02 -26.15 23.39
CA GLY A 351 -4.38 -26.38 22.88
C GLY A 351 -5.05 -25.15 22.24
N VAL A 352 -4.35 -24.02 22.16
CA VAL A 352 -4.79 -22.76 21.53
C VAL A 352 -4.21 -22.67 20.12
N ILE A 353 -5.02 -22.25 19.15
CA ILE A 353 -4.55 -21.91 17.79
C ILE A 353 -4.56 -20.39 17.64
N ASP A 354 -3.40 -19.80 17.35
CA ASP A 354 -3.30 -18.40 16.88
C ASP A 354 -3.11 -18.38 15.36
N VAL A 355 -3.92 -17.58 14.66
CA VAL A 355 -3.91 -17.43 13.19
C VAL A 355 -3.61 -15.99 12.80
N VAL A 356 -2.90 -15.82 11.68
CA VAL A 356 -2.64 -14.52 11.04
C VAL A 356 -2.97 -14.56 9.55
N GLY A 357 -3.25 -13.40 8.94
CA GLY A 357 -3.54 -13.30 7.51
C GLY A 357 -4.47 -12.13 7.15
N CYS A 358 -5.33 -12.35 6.15
CA CYS A 358 -6.29 -11.37 5.66
C CYS A 358 -7.73 -11.81 5.99
N PHE A 359 -8.30 -11.26 7.05
CA PHE A 359 -9.68 -11.46 7.50
C PHE A 359 -10.08 -10.37 8.50
N ASN A 360 -11.33 -9.91 8.49
CA ASN A 360 -11.83 -8.89 9.42
C ASN A 360 -12.93 -9.40 10.38
N SER A 361 -13.29 -10.69 10.29
CA SER A 361 -14.27 -11.32 11.16
C SER A 361 -13.86 -12.75 11.48
N ALA A 362 -14.02 -13.15 12.74
CA ALA A 362 -13.81 -14.52 13.23
C ALA A 362 -15.09 -15.07 13.87
N GLY A 363 -15.44 -16.32 13.60
CA GLY A 363 -16.71 -16.92 14.04
C GLY A 363 -17.88 -16.75 13.06
N GLY A 364 -17.59 -16.42 11.81
CA GLY A 364 -18.59 -16.16 10.76
C GLY A 364 -18.26 -14.93 9.92
N LYS A 365 -19.19 -14.52 9.06
CA LYS A 365 -19.12 -13.25 8.34
C LYS A 365 -19.32 -12.06 9.28
N GLN A 366 -18.98 -10.87 8.79
CA GLN A 366 -19.32 -9.62 9.47
C GLN A 366 -20.85 -9.54 9.70
N ASP A 367 -21.25 -8.88 10.79
CA ASP A 367 -22.64 -8.72 11.27
C ASP A 367 -23.41 -10.01 11.61
N GLN A 368 -22.77 -11.19 11.58
CA GLN A 368 -23.39 -12.43 12.02
C GLN A 368 -23.39 -12.56 13.56
N SER A 369 -24.52 -12.98 14.13
CA SER A 369 -24.68 -13.13 15.58
C SER A 369 -23.71 -14.16 16.17
N GLY A 370 -22.64 -13.67 16.80
CA GLY A 370 -21.60 -14.49 17.43
C GLY A 370 -20.23 -14.40 16.75
N SER A 371 -20.09 -13.65 15.65
CA SER A 371 -18.77 -13.29 15.13
C SER A 371 -18.11 -12.18 15.96
N VAL A 372 -16.80 -12.07 15.78
CA VAL A 372 -15.90 -11.18 16.52
C VAL A 372 -15.14 -10.33 15.49
N GLU A 373 -15.23 -9.01 15.58
CA GLU A 373 -14.42 -8.10 14.75
C GLU A 373 -12.94 -8.28 15.08
N THR A 374 -12.15 -8.45 14.03
CA THR A 374 -10.69 -8.61 14.01
C THR A 374 -10.19 -7.87 12.75
N ARG A 375 -8.89 -7.80 12.47
CA ARG A 375 -8.38 -7.22 11.20
C ARG A 375 -7.34 -8.05 10.46
N SER A 376 -6.64 -8.92 11.19
CA SER A 376 -5.60 -9.78 10.65
C SER A 376 -5.13 -10.89 11.60
N ALA A 377 -5.38 -10.79 12.91
CA ALA A 377 -4.92 -11.78 13.89
C ALA A 377 -6.01 -12.20 14.89
N ALA A 378 -6.28 -13.50 14.96
CA ALA A 378 -7.29 -14.09 15.83
C ALA A 378 -6.79 -15.34 16.56
N ARG A 379 -7.45 -15.65 17.68
CA ARG A 379 -7.17 -16.77 18.57
C ARG A 379 -8.39 -17.67 18.69
N TRP A 380 -8.18 -18.97 18.60
CA TRP A 380 -9.18 -20.01 18.87
C TRP A 380 -8.76 -20.82 20.10
N ASP A 381 -9.58 -20.79 21.16
CA ASP A 381 -9.31 -21.46 22.44
C ASP A 381 -9.83 -22.91 22.53
N GLY A 382 -10.24 -23.49 21.39
CA GLY A 382 -10.95 -24.77 21.34
C GLY A 382 -12.48 -24.64 21.41
N SER A 383 -13.01 -23.48 21.80
CA SER A 383 -14.45 -23.24 21.98
C SER A 383 -14.96 -21.88 21.49
N THR A 384 -14.16 -20.81 21.58
CA THR A 384 -14.51 -19.46 21.16
C THR A 384 -13.39 -18.77 20.40
N TRP A 385 -13.77 -17.81 19.56
CA TRP A 385 -12.84 -16.90 18.90
C TRP A 385 -12.59 -15.67 19.76
N GLN A 386 -11.35 -15.19 19.76
CA GLN A 386 -10.90 -13.99 20.44
C GLN A 386 -10.04 -13.19 19.45
N ALA A 387 -10.36 -11.92 19.20
CA ALA A 387 -9.50 -11.08 18.37
C ALA A 387 -8.21 -10.74 19.11
N LEU A 388 -7.06 -10.89 18.45
CA LEU A 388 -5.76 -10.48 19.00
C LEU A 388 -5.49 -8.99 18.75
N ASP A 389 -6.26 -8.34 17.87
CA ASP A 389 -5.99 -7.01 17.32
C ASP A 389 -7.10 -5.96 17.59
N ALA A 390 -8.08 -6.31 18.42
CA ALA A 390 -9.20 -5.45 18.79
C ALA A 390 -8.77 -4.15 19.49
N GLY A 391 -9.51 -3.07 19.24
CA GLY A 391 -9.40 -1.80 19.97
C GLY A 391 -8.40 -0.77 19.44
N GLY A 392 -7.52 -1.12 18.50
CA GLY A 392 -6.68 -0.15 17.79
C GLY A 392 -7.40 0.58 16.66
N GLY A 393 -6.96 1.80 16.33
CA GLY A 393 -7.30 2.45 15.06
C GLY A 393 -6.63 1.70 13.90
N ALA A 394 -7.41 1.34 12.88
CA ALA A 394 -7.01 0.71 11.61
C ALA A 394 -5.62 0.01 11.61
N ALA A 395 -5.52 -1.23 12.11
CA ALA A 395 -4.35 -2.06 11.87
C ALA A 395 -4.30 -2.50 10.39
N SER A 396 -3.89 -1.59 9.51
CA SER A 396 -3.71 -1.87 8.09
C SER A 396 -2.36 -2.55 7.87
N PRO A 397 -2.31 -3.74 7.26
CA PRO A 397 -1.17 -4.06 6.40
C PRO A 397 -1.04 -2.97 5.31
N TRP A 398 0.14 -2.84 4.70
CA TRP A 398 0.41 -1.79 3.69
C TRP A 398 -0.59 -1.78 2.53
N PHE A 399 -1.17 -2.94 2.23
CA PHE A 399 -2.26 -3.11 1.29
C PHE A 399 -3.57 -3.33 2.06
N ASN A 400 -4.47 -2.35 2.04
CA ASN A 400 -5.88 -2.57 2.36
C ASN A 400 -6.54 -3.34 1.19
N GLN A 401 -6.19 -4.62 1.03
CA GLN A 401 -6.79 -5.48 0.02
C GLN A 401 -8.30 -5.62 0.29
N VAL A 402 -9.11 -5.08 -0.62
CA VAL A 402 -10.58 -5.08 -0.55
C VAL A 402 -11.15 -6.50 -0.71
N VAL A 403 -10.41 -7.36 -1.42
CA VAL A 403 -10.62 -8.81 -1.53
C VAL A 403 -9.25 -9.50 -1.43
N CYS A 404 -9.20 -10.63 -0.72
CA CYS A 404 -8.04 -11.51 -0.58
C CYS A 404 -8.42 -12.93 -0.98
N GLY A 405 -7.55 -13.62 -1.73
CA GLY A 405 -7.71 -15.05 -2.03
C GLY A 405 -8.79 -15.40 -3.05
N ASP A 406 -9.18 -14.47 -3.92
CA ASP A 406 -9.70 -14.74 -5.28
C ASP A 406 -8.54 -14.86 -6.30
N GLU A 407 -7.48 -14.08 -6.08
CA GLU A 407 -6.16 -14.19 -6.71
C GLU A 407 -5.57 -15.62 -6.62
N GLY A 408 -4.83 -16.02 -7.67
CA GLY A 408 -4.45 -17.42 -7.92
C GLY A 408 -3.25 -17.94 -7.10
N PRO A 409 -2.50 -18.95 -7.59
CA PRO A 409 -1.32 -19.48 -6.90
C PRO A 409 -0.18 -18.47 -6.64
N GLY A 410 -0.26 -17.23 -7.15
CA GLY A 410 0.61 -16.11 -6.79
C GLY A 410 0.20 -15.33 -5.53
N ALA A 411 -1.07 -15.42 -5.10
CA ALA A 411 -1.66 -14.65 -3.98
C ALA A 411 -0.92 -14.78 -2.63
N ALA A 412 -0.08 -15.82 -2.48
CA ALA A 412 0.69 -16.05 -1.27
C ALA A 412 1.67 -14.89 -0.94
N TRP A 413 1.99 -14.04 -1.91
CA TRP A 413 3.01 -13.00 -1.81
C TRP A 413 2.45 -11.64 -1.39
N ASP A 414 1.20 -11.33 -1.75
CA ASP A 414 0.59 -10.00 -1.56
C ASP A 414 -0.02 -9.83 -0.15
N MET A 415 -0.12 -10.92 0.62
CA MET A 415 -0.55 -10.91 2.02
C MET A 415 0.47 -10.17 2.92
N GLY A 416 0.03 -9.08 3.56
CA GLY A 416 0.85 -8.28 4.48
C GLY A 416 1.24 -8.96 5.81
N GLN A 417 0.81 -10.20 6.08
CA GLN A 417 1.28 -11.00 7.22
C GLN A 417 1.66 -12.38 6.73
N GLN A 418 2.86 -12.85 7.06
CA GLN A 418 3.45 -14.04 6.44
C GLN A 418 3.84 -15.13 7.45
N ARG A 419 4.17 -14.77 8.70
CA ARG A 419 4.70 -15.70 9.70
C ARG A 419 4.25 -15.38 11.12
N ILE A 420 3.81 -16.40 11.86
CA ILE A 420 3.59 -16.34 13.31
C ILE A 420 4.30 -17.52 13.97
N VAL A 421 5.06 -17.27 15.04
CA VAL A 421 5.80 -18.30 15.78
C VAL A 421 5.66 -18.13 17.29
N GLN A 422 5.68 -19.23 18.03
CA GLN A 422 5.70 -19.21 19.49
C GLN A 422 7.13 -18.96 20.01
N THR A 423 7.27 -18.03 20.95
CA THR A 423 8.51 -17.78 21.70
C THR A 423 8.33 -18.22 23.15
N GLN A 424 9.42 -18.31 23.91
CA GLN A 424 9.37 -18.66 25.35
C GLN A 424 8.51 -17.70 26.19
N SER A 425 8.24 -16.49 25.68
CA SER A 425 7.50 -15.42 26.35
C SER A 425 6.13 -15.11 25.74
N GLY A 426 5.74 -15.77 24.65
CA GLY A 426 4.50 -15.46 23.91
C GLY A 426 4.64 -15.71 22.41
N LEU A 427 4.44 -14.68 21.58
CA LEU A 427 4.44 -14.77 20.12
C LEU A 427 5.44 -13.80 19.48
N LEU A 428 5.90 -14.14 18.28
CA LEU A 428 6.56 -13.24 17.34
C LEU A 428 5.85 -13.34 15.98
N LEU A 429 5.55 -12.19 15.37
CA LEU A 429 4.81 -12.07 14.11
C LEU A 429 5.63 -11.24 13.11
N GLY A 430 5.74 -11.73 11.87
CA GLY A 430 6.42 -11.05 10.77
C GLY A 430 5.61 -11.03 9.47
N GLY A 431 5.89 -10.03 8.65
CA GLY A 431 5.24 -9.80 7.35
C GLY A 431 5.59 -8.43 6.82
N SER A 432 4.63 -7.76 6.18
CA SER A 432 4.69 -6.36 5.78
C SER A 432 3.45 -5.63 6.31
N PHE A 433 3.59 -5.00 7.48
CA PHE A 433 2.52 -4.28 8.17
C PHE A 433 3.07 -3.06 8.92
N ALA A 434 2.19 -2.13 9.29
CA ALA A 434 2.54 -0.93 10.06
C ALA A 434 2.19 -1.03 11.57
N GLY A 435 1.41 -2.01 12.01
CA GLY A 435 1.14 -2.22 13.44
C GLY A 435 0.11 -3.31 13.71
N MET A 436 -0.10 -3.61 15.00
CA MET A 436 -1.04 -4.64 15.47
C MET A 436 -1.61 -4.27 16.84
N GLY A 437 -2.93 -4.45 17.04
CA GLY A 437 -3.57 -4.38 18.36
C GLY A 437 -3.32 -3.09 19.18
N GLY A 438 -3.24 -1.93 18.52
CA GLY A 438 -2.96 -0.65 19.19
C GLY A 438 -1.47 -0.40 19.47
N VAL A 439 -0.57 -1.13 18.80
CA VAL A 439 0.88 -0.92 18.83
C VAL A 439 1.47 -0.77 17.43
N LEU A 440 2.24 0.31 17.23
CA LEU A 440 2.95 0.67 16.00
C LEU A 440 4.23 -0.17 15.85
N SER A 441 4.41 -0.85 14.71
CA SER A 441 5.64 -1.62 14.42
C SER A 441 5.70 -2.02 12.94
N GLN A 442 6.84 -1.78 12.29
CA GLN A 442 7.10 -2.09 10.89
C GLN A 442 7.56 -3.54 10.72
N SER A 443 6.74 -4.35 10.06
CA SER A 443 7.07 -5.68 9.50
C SER A 443 7.48 -6.79 10.48
N ILE A 444 7.71 -6.47 11.76
CA ILE A 444 7.87 -7.42 12.87
C ILE A 444 7.28 -6.86 14.16
N ILE A 445 6.62 -7.70 14.96
CA ILE A 445 6.05 -7.33 16.27
C ILE A 445 6.00 -8.54 17.21
N ARG A 446 6.15 -8.33 18.53
CA ARG A 446 6.07 -9.40 19.54
C ARG A 446 4.81 -9.28 20.41
N ARG A 447 4.31 -10.40 20.92
CA ARG A 447 3.23 -10.45 21.94
C ARG A 447 3.73 -11.17 23.17
N ASP A 448 3.39 -10.68 24.36
CA ASP A 448 3.45 -11.50 25.57
C ASP A 448 2.11 -12.24 25.80
N ALA A 449 1.83 -12.69 27.03
CA ALA A 449 0.55 -13.33 27.36
C ALA A 449 -0.66 -12.38 27.22
N MET A 450 -0.48 -11.07 27.42
CA MET A 450 -1.53 -10.06 27.56
C MET A 450 -1.57 -9.05 26.41
N ALA A 451 -0.43 -8.58 25.92
CA ALA A 451 -0.32 -7.41 25.03
C ALA A 451 0.69 -7.60 23.89
N TRP A 452 0.47 -6.85 22.80
CA TRP A 452 1.48 -6.61 21.78
C TRP A 452 2.51 -5.59 22.28
N HIS A 453 3.71 -5.65 21.73
CA HIS A 453 4.79 -4.71 21.97
C HIS A 453 5.57 -4.48 20.70
N ALA A 454 5.94 -3.22 20.47
CA ALA A 454 6.86 -2.82 19.41
C ALA A 454 8.20 -3.54 19.55
N VAL A 455 8.91 -3.63 18.42
CA VAL A 455 10.22 -4.26 18.33
C VAL A 455 11.25 -3.21 17.96
N GLY A 456 11.93 -2.69 18.98
CA GLY A 456 12.75 -1.46 18.91
C GLY A 456 12.02 -0.25 19.48
N ASP A 457 12.77 0.83 19.75
CA ASP A 457 12.26 2.04 20.41
C ASP A 457 11.48 2.98 19.45
N GLY A 458 11.89 3.05 18.18
CA GLY A 458 11.24 3.87 17.15
C GLY A 458 11.39 5.39 17.33
N GLY A 459 10.41 6.16 16.82
CA GLY A 459 10.47 7.62 16.77
C GLY A 459 9.10 8.30 16.66
N LEU A 460 9.11 9.49 16.06
CA LEU A 460 7.96 10.40 15.87
C LEU A 460 7.19 10.13 14.56
N GLY A 461 7.39 8.98 13.92
CA GLY A 461 6.60 8.57 12.74
C GLY A 461 5.12 8.34 13.06
N ILE A 462 4.32 8.22 12.01
CA ILE A 462 2.86 8.10 12.08
C ILE A 462 2.45 6.79 11.40
N GLY A 463 1.71 5.92 12.07
CA GLY A 463 1.12 4.76 11.43
C GLY A 463 -0.11 5.16 10.63
N GLY A 464 -0.21 4.75 9.37
CA GLY A 464 -1.36 5.02 8.50
C GLY A 464 -0.97 5.77 7.22
N SER A 465 -1.96 6.34 6.55
CA SER A 465 -1.75 7.29 5.45
C SER A 465 -1.93 8.71 5.99
N LEU A 466 -1.01 9.60 5.62
CA LEU A 466 -1.20 11.04 5.76
C LEU A 466 -1.58 11.57 4.37
N ASP A 467 -2.79 12.12 4.28
CA ASP A 467 -3.45 12.37 3.01
C ASP A 467 -3.25 13.83 2.56
N LEU A 468 -3.40 14.80 3.47
CA LEU A 468 -3.06 16.21 3.24
C LEU A 468 -2.16 16.75 4.35
N MET A 469 -1.16 17.57 4.01
CA MET A 469 -0.31 18.24 4.99
C MET A 469 -0.18 19.73 4.69
N THR A 470 -0.25 20.58 5.71
CA THR A 470 -0.21 22.04 5.57
C THR A 470 0.63 22.68 6.68
N THR A 471 1.12 23.89 6.42
CA THR A 471 1.89 24.70 7.38
C THR A 471 1.38 26.14 7.39
N GLY A 472 1.56 26.83 8.52
CA GLY A 472 1.09 28.20 8.66
C GLY A 472 1.47 28.83 10.00
N GLY A 473 0.76 29.89 10.37
CA GLY A 473 1.15 30.75 11.48
C GLY A 473 2.46 31.50 11.23
N ALA A 474 2.87 32.32 12.20
CA ALA A 474 4.04 33.19 12.06
C ALA A 474 5.33 32.38 11.80
N GLY A 475 5.92 32.57 10.61
CA GLY A 475 7.13 31.87 10.18
C GLY A 475 6.93 30.40 9.79
N CYS A 476 5.69 29.96 9.57
CA CYS A 476 5.31 28.59 9.23
C CYS A 476 5.82 27.55 10.25
N THR A 477 5.44 27.80 11.50
CA THR A 477 5.77 27.00 12.68
C THR A 477 4.63 26.09 13.13
N GLU A 478 3.39 26.42 12.80
CA GLU A 478 2.24 25.53 12.93
C GLU A 478 2.28 24.52 11.77
N VAL A 479 2.16 23.22 12.07
CA VAL A 479 2.31 22.13 11.10
C VAL A 479 1.24 21.09 11.34
N TYR A 480 0.26 21.00 10.44
CA TYR A 480 -0.91 20.13 10.59
C TYR A 480 -0.97 19.08 9.47
N GLY A 481 -1.37 17.86 9.82
CA GLY A 481 -1.60 16.76 8.89
C GLY A 481 -2.99 16.14 9.10
N LEU A 482 -3.62 15.70 8.02
CA LEU A 482 -4.93 15.07 7.98
C LEU A 482 -4.80 13.71 7.29
N GLY A 483 -5.47 12.67 7.81
CA GLY A 483 -5.55 11.40 7.09
C GLY A 483 -6.16 10.25 7.89
N THR A 484 -5.88 9.03 7.44
CA THR A 484 -6.31 7.79 8.13
C THR A 484 -5.20 7.24 9.02
N PHE A 485 -5.14 7.75 10.24
CA PHE A 485 -4.13 7.36 11.23
C PHE A 485 -4.51 6.12 12.04
N THR A 486 -3.48 5.36 12.38
CA THR A 486 -3.51 4.15 13.20
C THR A 486 -2.85 4.44 14.55
N HIS A 487 -1.69 5.12 14.50
CA HIS A 487 -0.93 5.60 15.65
C HIS A 487 -0.22 6.91 15.33
N VAL A 488 -0.05 7.75 16.34
CA VAL A 488 0.62 9.05 16.27
C VAL A 488 1.65 9.10 17.40
N ALA A 489 2.94 9.25 17.06
CA ALA A 489 4.05 9.23 18.03
C ALA A 489 3.96 8.07 19.06
N GLY A 490 3.77 6.85 18.55
CA GLY A 490 3.72 5.61 19.34
C GLY A 490 2.43 5.36 20.15
N LYS A 491 1.40 6.22 20.05
CA LYS A 491 0.09 6.04 20.72
C LYS A 491 -1.01 5.77 19.69
N PRO A 492 -2.05 4.97 19.99
CA PRO A 492 -3.21 4.83 19.11
C PRO A 492 -3.85 6.17 18.74
N ALA A 493 -4.27 6.32 17.49
CA ALA A 493 -4.95 7.52 17.02
C ALA A 493 -6.34 7.69 17.66
N VAL A 494 -6.71 8.94 17.95
CA VAL A 494 -7.96 9.37 18.61
C VAL A 494 -8.82 10.32 17.76
N GLY A 495 -8.35 10.67 16.57
CA GLY A 495 -9.06 11.51 15.60
C GLY A 495 -8.23 11.73 14.32
N ARG A 496 -8.80 12.43 13.36
CA ARG A 496 -8.31 12.44 11.95
C ARG A 496 -7.18 13.45 11.66
N VAL A 497 -6.91 14.38 12.58
CA VAL A 497 -5.93 15.47 12.39
C VAL A 497 -4.82 15.42 13.45
N VAL A 498 -3.59 15.68 13.03
CA VAL A 498 -2.41 15.79 13.88
C VAL A 498 -1.78 17.17 13.78
N HIS A 499 -1.19 17.62 14.88
CA HIS A 499 -0.48 18.90 15.00
C HIS A 499 0.93 18.66 15.56
N TYR A 500 1.98 19.12 14.88
CA TYR A 500 3.35 18.99 15.38
C TYR A 500 3.75 20.19 16.24
N THR A 501 3.84 19.96 17.55
CA THR A 501 4.26 20.97 18.52
C THR A 501 5.76 20.86 18.85
N SER A 502 6.26 21.81 19.64
CA SER A 502 7.59 21.71 20.28
C SER A 502 7.76 20.48 21.21
N SER A 503 6.68 19.78 21.56
CA SER A 503 6.69 18.52 22.33
C SER A 503 6.50 17.26 21.47
N GLY A 504 6.40 17.41 20.15
CA GLY A 504 6.04 16.34 19.21
C GLY A 504 4.57 16.40 18.80
N TRP A 505 4.06 15.30 18.25
CA TRP A 505 2.69 15.22 17.74
C TRP A 505 1.62 15.21 18.83
N GLU A 506 0.66 16.11 18.69
CA GLU A 506 -0.66 16.06 19.30
C GLU A 506 -1.66 15.56 18.25
N ASN A 507 -2.62 14.72 18.63
CA ASN A 507 -3.66 14.23 17.73
C ASN A 507 -5.00 14.79 18.21
N LEU A 508 -5.64 15.62 17.39
CA LEU A 508 -6.89 16.27 17.71
C LEU A 508 -8.00 15.22 17.77
N THR A 509 -8.87 15.32 18.78
CA THR A 509 -10.07 14.49 18.85
C THR A 509 -11.19 15.09 18.00
N ASP A 510 -12.02 14.26 17.38
CA ASP A 510 -13.21 14.71 16.68
C ASP A 510 -14.43 13.83 17.01
N THR A 511 -15.61 14.27 16.60
CA THR A 511 -16.88 13.52 16.76
C THR A 511 -17.52 13.22 15.41
N LEU A 512 -16.73 13.10 14.34
CA LEU A 512 -17.24 12.78 13.02
C LEU A 512 -17.62 11.29 12.93
N PRO A 513 -18.61 10.93 12.09
CA PRO A 513 -18.77 9.55 11.65
C PRO A 513 -17.49 9.01 11.01
N ARG A 514 -17.23 7.70 11.16
CA ARG A 514 -15.99 7.06 10.65
C ARG A 514 -15.86 7.20 9.12
N ASP A 515 -17.00 7.18 8.44
CA ASP A 515 -17.19 7.32 7.00
C ASP A 515 -17.21 8.77 6.50
N ALA A 516 -17.13 9.78 7.39
CA ALA A 516 -16.89 11.16 6.97
C ALA A 516 -15.59 11.26 6.16
N TYR A 517 -15.59 12.07 5.11
CA TYR A 517 -14.44 12.30 4.23
C TYR A 517 -14.03 13.76 4.32
N CYS A 518 -12.73 14.03 4.41
CA CYS A 518 -12.21 15.39 4.61
C CYS A 518 -11.16 15.74 3.55
N PRO A 519 -11.55 16.40 2.44
CA PRO A 519 -10.65 16.80 1.37
C PRO A 519 -10.08 18.24 1.52
N GLY A 520 -10.31 18.92 2.64
CA GLY A 520 -9.75 20.25 2.88
C GLY A 520 -8.94 20.32 4.16
N LEU A 521 -7.72 20.85 4.09
CA LEU A 521 -6.89 21.17 5.24
C LEU A 521 -6.11 22.46 4.96
N SER A 522 -6.25 23.48 5.79
CA SER A 522 -5.51 24.74 5.64
C SER A 522 -5.27 25.43 6.97
N VAL A 523 -4.15 26.15 7.09
CA VAL A 523 -3.81 26.98 8.25
C VAL A 523 -3.55 28.41 7.78
N SER A 524 -4.10 29.40 8.48
CA SER A 524 -3.94 30.81 8.14
C SER A 524 -2.56 31.37 8.51
N SER A 525 -2.22 32.58 8.05
CA SER A 525 -0.99 33.29 8.42
C SER A 525 -0.88 33.57 9.92
N SER A 526 -2.03 33.63 10.60
CA SER A 526 -2.15 33.79 12.05
C SER A 526 -2.16 32.48 12.84
N GLY A 527 -2.25 31.32 12.16
CA GLY A 527 -2.22 29.98 12.77
C GLY A 527 -3.60 29.35 13.03
N GLU A 528 -4.67 29.91 12.48
CA GLU A 528 -6.02 29.34 12.60
C GLU A 528 -6.19 28.14 11.66
N LEU A 529 -6.61 27.00 12.21
CA LEU A 529 -6.88 25.78 11.45
C LEU A 529 -8.28 25.81 10.84
N ALA A 530 -8.39 25.47 9.56
CA ALA A 530 -9.61 25.07 8.89
C ALA A 530 -9.49 23.63 8.35
N VAL A 531 -10.50 22.80 8.59
CA VAL A 531 -10.63 21.44 8.04
C VAL A 531 -11.97 21.34 7.32
N GLY A 532 -11.94 20.99 6.03
CA GLY A 532 -13.12 20.83 5.20
C GLY A 532 -13.52 19.37 5.12
N CYS A 533 -14.74 19.05 5.55
CA CYS A 533 -15.27 17.70 5.57
C CYS A 533 -16.66 17.61 4.92
N MET A 534 -17.00 16.43 4.42
CA MET A 534 -18.35 16.01 4.08
C MET A 534 -18.78 14.83 4.96
N VAL A 535 -20.02 14.86 5.42
CA VAL A 535 -20.61 13.86 6.32
C VAL A 535 -21.83 13.23 5.66
N PHE A 536 -21.91 11.89 5.71
CA PHE A 536 -22.97 11.10 5.11
C PHE A 536 -23.98 10.68 6.20
N PRO A 537 -25.19 11.28 6.26
CA PRO A 537 -26.22 10.84 7.19
C PRO A 537 -26.89 9.53 6.73
N GLU A 538 -27.38 8.71 7.66
CA GLU A 538 -28.16 7.49 7.35
C GLU A 538 -29.36 7.74 6.42
N ALA A 539 -29.91 8.96 6.43
CA ALA A 539 -30.93 9.42 5.51
C ALA A 539 -30.80 10.94 5.27
N GLY A 540 -30.51 11.34 4.04
CA GLY A 540 -30.34 12.72 3.61
C GLY A 540 -29.40 12.81 2.41
N ASP A 541 -29.18 14.03 1.92
CA ASP A 541 -28.01 14.33 1.11
C ASP A 541 -26.78 14.47 2.02
N ALA A 542 -25.57 14.30 1.49
CA ALA A 542 -24.35 14.57 2.26
C ALA A 542 -24.21 16.07 2.56
N GLU A 543 -23.67 16.40 3.73
CA GLU A 543 -23.56 17.80 4.20
C GLU A 543 -22.09 18.21 4.39
N GLY A 544 -21.74 19.41 3.93
CA GLY A 544 -20.43 20.01 4.10
C GLY A 544 -20.28 20.67 5.48
N GLN A 545 -19.11 20.50 6.11
CA GLN A 545 -18.74 21.10 7.40
C GLN A 545 -17.34 21.69 7.33
N VAL A 546 -17.17 22.92 7.81
CA VAL A 546 -15.86 23.50 8.12
C VAL A 546 -15.63 23.39 9.62
N LEU A 547 -14.50 22.81 10.00
CA LEU A 547 -14.10 22.59 11.40
C LEU A 547 -12.85 23.40 11.73
N THR A 548 -12.73 23.81 12.99
CA THR A 548 -11.52 24.44 13.56
C THR A 548 -11.07 23.75 14.84
N ASN A 549 -9.87 24.05 15.33
CA ASN A 549 -9.26 23.47 16.53
C ASN A 549 -9.60 24.30 17.79
N GLU A 550 -10.60 23.87 18.55
CA GLU A 550 -10.83 24.38 19.91
C GLU A 550 -10.15 23.47 20.95
N ALA A 551 -9.01 23.93 21.49
CA ALA A 551 -8.31 23.33 22.62
C ALA A 551 -7.99 21.83 22.51
N GLY A 552 -7.69 21.35 21.30
CA GLY A 552 -7.36 19.94 21.03
C GLY A 552 -8.52 19.12 20.41
N ALA A 553 -9.66 19.75 20.13
CA ALA A 553 -10.81 19.11 19.49
C ALA A 553 -11.25 19.84 18.21
N LEU A 554 -11.67 19.09 17.20
CA LEU A 554 -12.31 19.65 16.00
C LEU A 554 -13.77 19.99 16.28
N VAL A 555 -14.15 21.24 16.03
CA VAL A 555 -15.52 21.76 16.23
C VAL A 555 -16.01 22.55 15.01
N SER A 556 -17.33 22.58 14.77
CA SER A 556 -17.90 23.28 13.61
C SER A 556 -17.78 24.80 13.72
N ALA A 557 -17.06 25.41 12.78
CA ALA A 557 -16.90 26.87 12.68
C ALA A 557 -18.16 27.58 12.15
N LEU A 558 -19.02 26.88 11.40
CA LEU A 558 -20.21 27.43 10.75
C LEU A 558 -21.47 27.44 11.64
N GLY A 559 -21.39 26.86 12.84
CA GLY A 559 -22.49 26.83 13.81
C GLY A 559 -23.72 26.06 13.31
N SER A 560 -24.69 26.78 12.76
CA SER A 560 -25.94 26.22 12.21
C SER A 560 -26.12 26.41 10.69
N GLU A 561 -25.20 27.09 10.02
CA GLU A 561 -25.21 27.19 8.55
C GLU A 561 -24.87 25.84 7.92
N LYS A 562 -25.40 25.58 6.73
CA LYS A 562 -25.21 24.31 5.99
C LYS A 562 -24.56 24.56 4.63
N LEU A 563 -23.54 23.77 4.32
CA LEU A 563 -22.94 23.69 3.00
C LEU A 563 -23.37 22.41 2.27
N ALA A 564 -23.42 22.49 0.93
CA ALA A 564 -23.32 21.29 0.10
C ALA A 564 -21.92 20.65 0.28
N PRO A 565 -21.69 19.37 -0.08
CA PRO A 565 -20.44 18.69 0.25
C PRO A 565 -19.20 19.44 -0.26
N ILE A 566 -18.24 19.64 0.66
CA ILE A 566 -16.99 20.36 0.40
C ILE A 566 -16.03 19.42 -0.34
N MET A 567 -15.40 19.93 -1.39
CA MET A 567 -14.31 19.23 -2.11
C MET A 567 -12.94 19.86 -1.84
N GLY A 568 -12.90 21.11 -1.36
CA GLY A 568 -11.66 21.73 -0.92
C GLY A 568 -11.88 22.98 -0.07
N LEU A 569 -10.88 23.35 0.74
CA LEU A 569 -10.78 24.68 1.32
C LEU A 569 -9.33 25.14 1.44
N ALA A 570 -9.11 26.45 1.41
CA ALA A 570 -7.81 27.08 1.61
C ALA A 570 -7.96 28.54 2.05
N HIS A 571 -7.09 29.00 2.95
CA HIS A 571 -6.95 30.42 3.25
C HIS A 571 -6.21 31.12 2.09
N ALA A 572 -6.77 32.22 1.61
CA ALA A 572 -6.10 33.11 0.66
C ALA A 572 -4.92 33.86 1.31
N PRO A 573 -4.06 34.54 0.53
CA PRO A 573 -2.99 35.39 1.07
C PRO A 573 -3.44 36.54 1.99
N ASP A 574 -4.75 36.85 2.05
CA ASP A 574 -5.35 37.82 2.98
C ASP A 574 -6.06 37.18 4.19
N ASP A 575 -5.82 35.88 4.43
CA ASP A 575 -6.47 35.00 5.41
C ASP A 575 -7.98 34.78 5.21
N THR A 576 -8.61 35.24 4.12
CA THR A 576 -9.99 34.86 3.78
C THR A 576 -10.06 33.35 3.51
N LEU A 577 -10.94 32.63 4.19
CA LEU A 577 -11.15 31.21 3.92
C LEU A 577 -12.05 31.04 2.69
N TRP A 578 -11.50 30.44 1.63
CA TRP A 578 -12.27 29.99 0.46
C TRP A 578 -12.63 28.52 0.57
N ILE A 579 -13.79 28.16 0.04
CA ILE A 579 -14.38 26.82 0.12
C ILE A 579 -14.94 26.47 -1.26
N ALA A 580 -14.48 25.36 -1.83
CA ALA A 580 -14.98 24.80 -3.08
C ALA A 580 -15.72 23.48 -2.83
N GLY A 581 -16.72 23.16 -3.65
CA GLY A 581 -17.46 21.92 -3.45
C GLY A 581 -18.45 21.54 -4.53
N MET A 582 -19.15 20.43 -4.26
CA MET A 582 -20.12 19.83 -5.15
C MET A 582 -21.55 20.22 -4.77
N GLY A 583 -22.12 21.18 -5.50
CA GLY A 583 -23.57 21.36 -5.60
C GLY A 583 -24.18 20.43 -6.66
N GLN A 584 -25.40 20.73 -7.12
CA GLN A 584 -25.94 20.15 -8.36
C GLN A 584 -25.10 20.52 -9.60
N THR A 585 -24.27 21.55 -9.48
CA THR A 585 -23.50 22.22 -10.54
C THR A 585 -22.07 22.56 -10.15
N GLY A 586 -21.63 22.21 -8.93
CA GLY A 586 -20.44 22.81 -8.30
C GLY A 586 -20.74 24.16 -7.61
N TYR A 587 -19.83 24.61 -6.73
CA TYR A 587 -19.86 25.96 -6.12
C TYR A 587 -18.47 26.42 -5.65
N LEU A 588 -18.32 27.74 -5.49
CA LEU A 588 -17.24 28.42 -4.78
C LEU A 588 -17.84 29.38 -3.76
N ALA A 589 -17.22 29.52 -2.58
CA ALA A 589 -17.70 30.36 -1.48
C ALA A 589 -16.56 30.92 -0.63
N THR A 590 -16.82 32.01 0.10
CA THR A 590 -15.91 32.57 1.11
C THR A 590 -16.53 32.62 2.50
N TRP A 591 -15.69 32.57 3.53
CA TRP A 591 -16.05 32.67 4.95
C TRP A 591 -15.13 33.68 5.65
N ASP A 592 -15.71 34.67 6.32
CA ASP A 592 -14.99 35.76 7.01
C ASP A 592 -14.91 35.59 8.55
N GLY A 593 -15.21 34.38 9.05
CA GLY A 593 -15.39 34.12 10.49
C GLY A 593 -16.79 34.43 11.02
N THR A 594 -17.67 35.07 10.23
CA THR A 594 -19.03 35.45 10.63
C THR A 594 -20.10 35.19 9.58
N THR A 595 -19.75 35.30 8.30
CA THR A 595 -20.67 35.34 7.15
C THR A 595 -20.16 34.42 6.04
N LEU A 596 -21.03 33.52 5.58
CA LEU A 596 -20.78 32.65 4.44
C LEU A 596 -21.32 33.32 3.17
N THR A 597 -20.46 33.51 2.17
CA THR A 597 -20.83 34.12 0.88
C THR A 597 -20.55 33.14 -0.26
N THR A 598 -21.59 32.46 -0.76
CA THR A 598 -21.51 31.64 -1.97
C THR A 598 -21.56 32.53 -3.23
N LEU A 599 -20.71 32.25 -4.20
CA LEU A 599 -20.73 32.90 -5.51
C LEU A 599 -21.80 32.22 -6.39
N GLU A 600 -22.62 32.99 -7.11
CA GLU A 600 -23.65 32.46 -8.04
C GLU A 600 -23.04 31.99 -9.38
N ASP A 601 -22.01 31.14 -9.31
CA ASP A 601 -21.27 30.66 -10.47
C ASP A 601 -22.04 29.57 -11.21
N GLN A 602 -22.31 29.80 -12.49
CA GLN A 602 -23.05 28.90 -13.38
C GLN A 602 -22.15 27.79 -13.95
N LEU A 603 -21.37 27.16 -13.08
CA LEU A 603 -20.62 25.94 -13.40
C LEU A 603 -21.57 24.82 -13.88
N ASP A 604 -21.07 23.90 -14.69
CA ASP A 604 -21.79 22.67 -15.10
C ASP A 604 -21.27 21.40 -14.42
N GLY A 605 -20.25 21.52 -13.54
CA GLY A 605 -19.64 20.42 -12.81
C GLY A 605 -18.86 20.89 -11.57
N PRO A 606 -18.56 19.97 -10.63
CA PRO A 606 -17.85 20.31 -9.39
C PRO A 606 -16.44 20.84 -9.63
N ILE A 607 -16.03 21.79 -8.79
CA ILE A 607 -14.62 22.12 -8.55
C ILE A 607 -14.08 21.04 -7.59
N SER A 608 -12.92 20.46 -7.91
CA SER A 608 -12.20 19.53 -7.04
C SER A 608 -10.98 20.17 -6.39
N GLU A 609 -10.33 21.12 -7.08
CA GLU A 609 -9.02 21.67 -6.71
C GLU A 609 -9.00 23.19 -6.97
N PHE A 610 -8.30 23.96 -6.13
CA PHE A 610 -8.09 25.39 -6.40
C PHE A 610 -6.84 25.96 -5.72
N ALA A 611 -6.22 26.96 -6.35
CA ALA A 611 -5.03 27.65 -5.86
C ALA A 611 -5.12 29.16 -6.10
N PHE A 612 -4.33 29.93 -5.36
CA PHE A 612 -4.26 31.40 -5.49
C PHE A 612 -3.01 31.84 -6.24
N ASP A 613 -3.05 33.01 -6.88
CA ASP A 613 -1.86 33.71 -7.36
C ASP A 613 -1.45 34.90 -6.49
N ASP A 614 -0.25 35.45 -6.73
CA ASP A 614 0.34 36.56 -5.98
C ASP A 614 -0.51 37.86 -5.98
N GLY A 615 -1.51 37.95 -6.87
CA GLY A 615 -2.46 39.05 -6.98
C GLY A 615 -3.80 38.81 -6.28
N GLY A 616 -4.04 37.59 -5.76
CA GLY A 616 -5.31 37.17 -5.17
C GLY A 616 -6.34 36.61 -6.16
N ASP A 617 -5.94 36.29 -7.39
CA ASP A 617 -6.83 35.55 -8.32
C ASP A 617 -6.96 34.10 -7.86
N VAL A 618 -8.14 33.51 -8.08
CA VAL A 618 -8.39 32.08 -7.79
C VAL A 618 -8.33 31.29 -9.09
N ILE A 619 -7.42 30.33 -9.19
CA ILE A 619 -7.44 29.30 -10.24
C ILE A 619 -8.22 28.12 -9.69
N VAL A 620 -9.28 27.68 -10.39
CA VAL A 620 -10.09 26.51 -10.01
C VAL A 620 -9.98 25.44 -11.08
N ALA A 621 -9.99 24.18 -10.66
CA ALA A 621 -10.01 23.02 -11.54
C ALA A 621 -11.02 21.96 -11.06
N GLY A 622 -11.51 21.14 -11.98
CA GLY A 622 -12.53 20.14 -11.66
C GLY A 622 -13.13 19.46 -12.89
N ALA A 623 -14.39 19.03 -12.76
CA ALA A 623 -15.11 18.29 -13.81
C ALA A 623 -16.05 19.18 -14.67
N PHE A 624 -16.01 20.50 -14.48
CA PHE A 624 -16.77 21.45 -15.30
C PHE A 624 -16.19 21.56 -16.72
N THR A 625 -17.05 21.85 -17.70
CA THR A 625 -16.68 22.22 -19.06
C THR A 625 -17.16 23.63 -19.42
N HIS A 626 -18.07 24.21 -18.64
CA HIS A 626 -18.64 25.53 -18.86
C HIS A 626 -18.80 26.31 -17.55
N ILE A 627 -18.66 27.64 -17.63
CA ILE A 627 -19.05 28.58 -16.57
C ILE A 627 -20.00 29.61 -17.20
N GLY A 628 -21.31 29.36 -17.07
CA GLY A 628 -22.38 30.12 -17.70
C GLY A 628 -22.36 29.98 -19.22
N SER A 629 -21.80 30.98 -19.91
CA SER A 629 -21.58 30.95 -21.37
C SER A 629 -20.09 30.94 -21.76
N LEU A 630 -19.18 30.76 -20.79
CA LEU A 630 -17.76 30.57 -21.04
C LEU A 630 -17.49 29.07 -21.20
N GLU A 631 -16.99 28.65 -22.35
CA GLU A 631 -16.44 27.30 -22.56
C GLU A 631 -15.09 27.24 -21.85
N ALA A 632 -15.02 26.49 -20.75
CA ALA A 632 -13.89 26.45 -19.82
C ALA A 632 -13.63 25.01 -19.41
N ASN A 633 -12.78 24.33 -20.17
CA ASN A 633 -12.56 22.90 -20.06
C ASN A 633 -11.69 22.54 -18.82
N ARG A 634 -12.36 22.15 -17.73
CA ARG A 634 -11.80 21.60 -16.48
C ARG A 634 -10.84 22.50 -15.67
N ILE A 635 -10.47 23.68 -16.15
CA ILE A 635 -9.68 24.68 -15.43
C ILE A 635 -10.05 26.12 -15.83
N ALA A 636 -10.12 27.04 -14.87
CA ALA A 636 -10.48 28.45 -15.08
C ALA A 636 -9.84 29.39 -14.04
N ARG A 637 -9.73 30.68 -14.37
CA ARG A 637 -9.28 31.76 -13.47
C ARG A 637 -10.44 32.69 -13.12
N TYR A 638 -10.64 32.97 -11.84
CA TYR A 638 -11.51 34.03 -11.33
C TYR A 638 -10.67 35.28 -11.01
N HIS A 639 -10.90 36.36 -11.77
CA HIS A 639 -10.22 37.64 -11.59
C HIS A 639 -11.25 38.76 -11.43
N SER A 640 -11.16 39.54 -10.36
CA SER A 640 -11.98 40.76 -10.13
C SER A 640 -13.50 40.58 -10.39
N GLY A 641 -14.07 39.43 -10.05
CA GLY A 641 -15.49 39.14 -10.29
C GLY A 641 -15.83 38.67 -11.72
N SER A 642 -14.88 38.08 -12.45
CA SER A 642 -15.10 37.54 -13.80
C SER A 642 -14.22 36.33 -14.11
N TRP A 643 -14.78 35.38 -14.84
CA TRP A 643 -14.12 34.14 -15.24
C TRP A 643 -13.32 34.29 -16.54
N GLN A 644 -12.17 33.59 -16.61
CA GLN A 644 -11.26 33.54 -17.74
C GLN A 644 -10.77 32.09 -17.97
N THR A 645 -10.48 31.72 -19.22
CA THR A 645 -9.94 30.40 -19.59
C THR A 645 -8.42 30.37 -19.52
N LEU A 646 -7.85 29.17 -19.32
CA LEU A 646 -6.41 28.92 -19.42
C LEU A 646 -6.13 28.09 -20.68
N GLY A 647 -6.02 28.75 -21.82
CA GLY A 647 -5.85 28.09 -23.13
C GLY A 647 -7.02 27.15 -23.45
N ASP A 648 -6.69 25.96 -23.96
CA ASP A 648 -7.66 24.89 -24.31
C ASP A 648 -8.13 24.07 -23.07
N GLY A 649 -7.68 24.41 -21.87
CA GLY A 649 -8.00 23.72 -20.62
C GLY A 649 -7.21 22.43 -20.41
N MET A 650 -7.81 21.44 -19.73
CA MET A 650 -7.17 20.17 -19.35
C MET A 650 -7.77 18.95 -20.08
N PRO A 651 -6.96 17.93 -20.46
CA PRO A 651 -7.46 16.73 -21.14
C PRO A 651 -8.24 15.78 -20.22
N GLY A 652 -8.06 15.89 -18.90
CA GLY A 652 -8.79 15.08 -17.92
C GLY A 652 -8.82 15.74 -16.53
N GLN A 653 -9.13 14.96 -15.49
CA GLN A 653 -9.24 15.48 -14.12
C GLN A 653 -7.87 15.94 -13.60
N VAL A 654 -7.82 17.16 -13.03
CA VAL A 654 -6.66 17.70 -12.33
C VAL A 654 -6.51 17.03 -10.96
N LEU A 655 -5.28 16.65 -10.60
CA LEU A 655 -4.94 16.07 -9.29
C LEU A 655 -4.28 17.07 -8.35
N ALA A 656 -3.39 17.92 -8.87
CA ALA A 656 -2.70 18.96 -8.11
C ALA A 656 -2.60 20.25 -8.92
N LEU A 657 -2.61 21.40 -8.24
CA LEU A 657 -2.64 22.72 -8.86
C LEU A 657 -1.83 23.73 -8.03
N ALA A 658 -0.92 24.46 -8.67
CA ALA A 658 -0.14 25.50 -8.01
C ALA A 658 0.06 26.72 -8.92
N VAL A 659 0.38 27.87 -8.34
CA VAL A 659 0.72 29.10 -9.07
C VAL A 659 1.98 29.72 -8.48
N SER A 660 2.85 30.27 -9.33
CA SER A 660 4.03 31.01 -8.90
C SER A 660 4.52 31.95 -10.00
N GLY A 661 4.67 33.24 -9.70
CA GLY A 661 5.22 34.22 -10.65
C GLY A 661 4.35 34.41 -11.90
N GLY A 662 3.05 34.14 -11.79
CA GLY A 662 2.07 34.18 -12.89
C GLY A 662 1.95 32.88 -13.71
N THR A 663 2.87 31.92 -13.57
CA THR A 663 2.76 30.60 -14.20
C THR A 663 1.86 29.70 -13.36
N VAL A 664 0.90 29.02 -14.00
CA VAL A 664 0.05 28.01 -13.36
C VAL A 664 0.60 26.62 -13.69
N TYR A 665 0.77 25.78 -12.68
CA TYR A 665 1.24 24.40 -12.80
C TYR A 665 0.12 23.45 -12.41
N ALA A 666 -0.10 22.39 -13.19
CA ALA A 666 -1.17 21.43 -12.93
C ALA A 666 -0.77 20.01 -13.36
N SER A 667 -1.15 19.01 -12.56
CA SER A 667 -1.09 17.61 -12.97
C SER A 667 -2.48 17.09 -13.33
N CYS A 668 -2.58 16.18 -14.30
CA CYS A 668 -3.86 15.54 -14.66
C CYS A 668 -3.66 14.15 -15.25
N TYR A 669 -4.72 13.34 -15.25
CA TYR A 669 -4.77 12.09 -16.02
C TYR A 669 -5.33 12.35 -17.42
N ASP A 670 -4.57 12.07 -18.48
CA ASP A 670 -5.06 12.15 -19.85
C ASP A 670 -5.93 10.93 -20.18
N GLU A 671 -7.25 11.11 -20.18
CA GLU A 671 -8.24 10.07 -20.49
C GLU A 671 -8.13 9.50 -21.92
N GLY A 672 -7.48 10.24 -22.84
CA GLY A 672 -7.33 9.85 -24.25
C GLY A 672 -6.03 9.10 -24.56
N ASN A 673 -4.92 9.47 -23.90
CA ASN A 673 -3.61 8.82 -24.05
C ASN A 673 -3.28 7.82 -22.93
N GLY A 674 -3.98 7.88 -21.80
CA GLY A 674 -3.88 6.92 -20.70
C GLY A 674 -2.70 7.12 -19.75
N ALA A 675 -2.16 8.34 -19.63
CA ALA A 675 -0.97 8.66 -18.83
C ALA A 675 -1.15 9.92 -18.00
N TYR A 676 -0.35 10.08 -16.94
CA TYR A 676 -0.36 11.28 -16.10
C TYR A 676 0.59 12.37 -16.62
N LEU A 677 0.06 13.57 -16.77
CA LEU A 677 0.73 14.73 -17.35
C LEU A 677 1.07 15.77 -16.27
N LEU A 678 2.07 16.63 -16.55
CA LEU A 678 2.49 17.72 -15.68
C LEU A 678 2.67 19.01 -16.52
N GLY A 679 1.60 19.79 -16.62
CA GLY A 679 1.56 21.00 -17.43
C GLY A 679 1.99 22.28 -16.70
N ALA A 680 2.57 23.21 -17.44
CA ALA A 680 2.77 24.61 -17.04
C ALA A 680 2.13 25.56 -18.05
N PHE A 681 1.35 26.54 -17.58
CA PHE A 681 0.70 27.57 -18.40
C PHE A 681 1.38 28.92 -18.23
N ASP A 682 1.96 29.45 -19.30
CA ASP A 682 2.73 30.71 -19.31
C ASP A 682 1.87 31.99 -19.37
N GLY A 683 0.55 31.85 -19.19
CA GLY A 683 -0.45 32.90 -19.46
C GLY A 683 -1.00 32.87 -20.89
N SER A 684 -0.48 32.01 -21.78
CA SER A 684 -0.94 31.89 -23.17
C SER A 684 -1.05 30.46 -23.70
N THR A 685 -0.12 29.56 -23.34
CA THR A 685 -0.11 28.16 -23.78
C THR A 685 0.33 27.21 -22.68
N TRP A 686 -0.17 25.98 -22.71
CA TRP A 686 0.30 24.87 -21.88
C TRP A 686 1.54 24.21 -22.49
N GLN A 687 2.55 23.96 -21.65
CA GLN A 687 3.73 23.16 -21.96
C GLN A 687 3.79 21.96 -21.02
N GLU A 688 3.99 20.76 -21.58
CA GLU A 688 4.30 19.56 -20.80
C GLU A 688 5.73 19.63 -20.22
N LEU A 689 5.86 19.33 -18.92
CA LEU A 689 7.14 19.32 -18.21
C LEU A 689 7.74 17.91 -18.11
N ALA A 690 6.92 16.86 -18.02
CA ALA A 690 7.37 15.47 -17.96
C ALA A 690 7.70 14.93 -19.37
N THR A 691 8.99 14.73 -19.62
CA THR A 691 9.53 14.20 -20.89
C THR A 691 10.82 13.42 -20.61
N SER A 692 11.23 12.57 -21.56
CA SER A 692 12.57 11.95 -21.54
C SER A 692 13.72 12.96 -21.66
N GLY A 693 13.44 14.17 -22.17
CA GLY A 693 14.36 15.30 -22.13
C GLY A 693 14.57 15.86 -20.72
N SER A 694 13.56 15.74 -19.85
CA SER A 694 13.54 16.24 -18.48
C SER A 694 13.81 15.18 -17.41
N ASN A 695 14.11 13.91 -17.74
CA ASN A 695 14.40 12.81 -16.80
C ASN A 695 13.15 12.17 -16.14
N LEU A 696 11.96 12.41 -16.67
CA LEU A 696 10.70 11.91 -16.11
C LEU A 696 9.68 11.75 -17.24
N THR A 697 9.54 10.54 -17.78
CA THR A 697 8.58 10.26 -18.85
C THR A 697 7.19 9.90 -18.29
N PRO A 698 6.07 10.45 -18.81
CA PRO A 698 4.72 10.04 -18.45
C PRO A 698 4.46 8.55 -18.66
N ASP A 699 3.88 7.89 -17.64
CA ASP A 699 3.49 6.47 -17.66
C ASP A 699 2.06 6.29 -17.10
N PRO A 700 1.29 5.27 -17.53
CA PRO A 700 -0.03 4.96 -16.98
C PRO A 700 -0.07 4.60 -15.49
N GLY A 701 1.04 4.11 -14.92
CA GLY A 701 1.16 3.72 -13.51
C GLY A 701 1.60 4.86 -12.58
N TYR A 702 1.98 6.02 -13.13
CA TYR A 702 2.48 7.15 -12.34
C TYR A 702 1.38 8.01 -11.72
N SER A 703 1.76 9.01 -10.92
CA SER A 703 0.89 10.08 -10.41
C SER A 703 1.73 11.25 -9.91
N PHE A 704 1.18 12.46 -9.97
CA PHE A 704 1.77 13.67 -9.41
C PHE A 704 0.70 14.33 -8.52
N ASN A 705 0.83 14.14 -7.21
CA ASN A 705 -0.26 14.35 -6.24
C ASN A 705 -0.20 15.71 -5.55
N ASP A 706 0.98 16.36 -5.51
CA ASP A 706 1.14 17.71 -4.97
C ASP A 706 2.33 18.42 -5.66
N ILE A 707 2.21 19.74 -5.81
CA ILE A 707 3.13 20.64 -6.53
C ILE A 707 3.42 21.85 -5.63
N LEU A 708 4.63 21.94 -5.10
CA LEU A 708 5.07 23.07 -4.27
C LEU A 708 6.09 23.93 -5.04
N PRO A 709 5.73 25.16 -5.48
CA PRO A 709 6.67 26.05 -6.15
C PRO A 709 7.82 26.49 -5.25
N ILE A 710 9.02 26.58 -5.82
CA ILE A 710 10.24 27.01 -5.12
C ILE A 710 10.57 28.46 -5.53
N PRO A 711 10.60 29.42 -4.59
CA PRO A 711 11.01 30.79 -4.85
C PRO A 711 12.36 30.88 -5.57
N GLY A 712 12.38 31.52 -6.74
CA GLY A 712 13.54 31.54 -7.64
C GLY A 712 13.34 30.77 -8.96
N GLY A 713 12.23 30.02 -9.10
CA GLY A 713 11.80 29.44 -10.38
C GLY A 713 12.03 27.93 -10.51
N GLY A 714 11.88 27.18 -9.43
CA GLY A 714 11.83 25.71 -9.44
C GLY A 714 10.48 25.17 -8.99
N LEU A 715 10.31 23.86 -9.08
CA LEU A 715 9.20 23.12 -8.45
C LEU A 715 9.75 22.02 -7.55
N LEU A 716 9.03 21.73 -6.47
CA LEU A 716 9.09 20.46 -5.78
C LEU A 716 7.80 19.69 -6.08
N LEU A 717 7.92 18.39 -6.33
CA LEU A 717 6.82 17.51 -6.71
C LEU A 717 6.85 16.22 -5.90
N VAL A 718 5.68 15.70 -5.55
CA VAL A 718 5.54 14.38 -4.92
C VAL A 718 4.43 13.56 -5.59
N GLY A 719 4.56 12.25 -5.55
CA GLY A 719 3.61 11.32 -6.18
C GLY A 719 4.11 9.89 -6.18
N ALA A 720 3.61 9.06 -7.08
CA ALA A 720 4.20 7.77 -7.42
C ALA A 720 4.80 7.87 -8.84
N ALA A 721 6.13 7.94 -8.96
CA ALA A 721 6.84 7.92 -10.23
C ALA A 721 8.32 7.60 -9.99
N ASP A 722 9.05 7.31 -11.06
CA ASP A 722 10.51 7.11 -11.08
C ASP A 722 11.16 8.05 -12.10
N LEU A 723 12.44 8.35 -11.90
CA LEU A 723 13.24 9.06 -12.90
C LEU A 723 13.77 8.11 -13.97
N ASP A 724 13.86 8.58 -15.23
CA ASP A 724 14.27 7.77 -16.39
C ASP A 724 15.69 7.13 -16.24
N ASP A 725 16.51 7.68 -15.32
CA ASP A 725 17.87 7.23 -15.01
C ASP A 725 17.98 6.44 -13.69
N ALA A 726 16.85 6.07 -13.07
CA ALA A 726 16.74 5.39 -11.77
C ALA A 726 17.46 6.11 -10.61
N SER A 727 17.71 7.42 -10.71
CA SER A 727 18.37 8.20 -9.64
C SER A 727 17.48 8.53 -8.43
N GLY A 728 16.23 8.09 -8.45
CA GLY A 728 15.29 8.13 -7.33
C GLY A 728 13.83 8.18 -7.78
N MET A 729 12.92 8.10 -6.80
CA MET A 729 11.47 7.99 -6.98
C MET A 729 10.71 8.88 -5.98
N GLY A 730 9.40 9.06 -6.20
CA GLY A 730 8.41 9.58 -5.25
C GLY A 730 8.49 11.07 -4.85
N ALA A 731 9.66 11.70 -4.87
CA ALA A 731 9.86 13.10 -4.52
C ALA A 731 10.97 13.76 -5.37
N PHE A 732 10.64 14.84 -6.08
CA PHE A 732 11.49 15.42 -7.13
C PHE A 732 11.61 16.94 -7.04
N ILE A 733 12.75 17.46 -7.50
CA ILE A 733 13.00 18.89 -7.69
C ILE A 733 13.20 19.15 -9.18
N TYR A 734 12.51 20.17 -9.70
CA TYR A 734 12.62 20.65 -11.08
C TYR A 734 13.27 22.03 -11.12
N GLU A 735 14.36 22.17 -11.89
CA GLU A 735 15.11 23.42 -12.06
C GLU A 735 15.03 23.91 -13.52
N GLY A 736 13.81 23.92 -14.08
CA GLY A 736 13.52 24.46 -15.42
C GLY A 736 14.09 23.67 -16.60
N LYS A 737 14.61 22.46 -16.37
CA LYS A 737 15.26 21.61 -17.41
C LYS A 737 15.11 20.12 -17.19
N ARG A 738 15.50 19.62 -16.01
CA ARG A 738 15.41 18.20 -15.62
C ARG A 738 14.93 18.08 -14.18
N PHE A 739 14.31 16.95 -13.87
CA PHE A 739 13.98 16.50 -12.53
C PHE A 739 15.19 15.77 -11.91
N ARG A 740 15.36 15.95 -10.61
CA ARG A 740 16.30 15.21 -9.75
C ARG A 740 15.58 14.78 -8.48
N ALA A 741 15.96 13.65 -7.89
CA ALA A 741 15.35 13.20 -6.65
C ALA A 741 15.68 14.14 -5.48
N LEU A 742 14.71 14.36 -4.58
CA LEU A 742 14.93 15.06 -3.31
C LEU A 742 15.75 14.14 -2.39
N GLY A 743 17.04 14.45 -2.19
CA GLY A 743 17.88 13.74 -1.21
C GLY A 743 17.93 12.22 -1.37
N GLY A 744 17.95 11.70 -2.61
CA GLY A 744 17.88 10.27 -2.92
C GLY A 744 16.48 9.74 -3.24
N GLY A 745 15.43 10.52 -2.99
CA GLY A 745 14.04 10.16 -3.28
C GLY A 745 13.27 9.67 -2.05
N LEU A 746 12.06 9.17 -2.30
CA LEU A 746 11.08 8.83 -1.27
C LEU A 746 10.40 7.49 -1.61
N GLY A 747 10.67 6.47 -0.81
CA GLY A 747 10.00 5.18 -0.89
C GLY A 747 8.59 5.26 -0.31
N SER A 748 7.60 5.25 -1.19
CA SER A 748 6.18 5.26 -0.84
C SER A 748 5.35 4.33 -1.74
N ILE A 749 4.16 3.94 -1.27
CA ILE A 749 3.07 3.44 -2.13
C ILE A 749 2.40 4.64 -2.81
N SER A 750 2.29 5.74 -2.07
CA SER A 750 1.97 7.06 -2.60
C SER A 750 2.58 8.14 -1.69
N ALA A 751 3.20 9.14 -2.29
CA ALA A 751 3.46 10.42 -1.62
C ALA A 751 2.31 11.36 -2.02
N ASN A 752 1.55 11.84 -1.04
CA ASN A 752 0.25 12.46 -1.25
C ASN A 752 0.30 13.99 -1.22
N SER A 753 1.06 14.57 -0.29
CA SER A 753 1.10 16.01 -0.09
C SER A 753 2.45 16.48 0.47
N VAL A 754 2.85 17.72 0.16
CA VAL A 754 4.10 18.32 0.61
C VAL A 754 3.93 19.78 1.04
N SER A 755 4.53 20.14 2.18
CA SER A 755 4.42 21.50 2.71
C SER A 755 5.69 21.99 3.40
N LEU A 756 5.81 23.30 3.56
CA LEU A 756 7.05 24.00 3.92
C LEU A 756 6.99 24.58 5.34
N GLY A 757 7.65 23.90 6.28
CA GLY A 757 7.83 24.42 7.64
C GLY A 757 9.11 25.24 7.79
N ALA A 758 9.18 26.02 8.88
CA ALA A 758 10.28 26.94 9.26
C ALA A 758 11.74 26.40 9.20
N GLN A 759 11.93 25.09 9.03
CA GLN A 759 13.23 24.40 9.11
C GLN A 759 13.35 23.24 8.09
N GLY A 760 12.39 23.07 7.18
CA GLY A 760 12.39 21.91 6.29
C GLY A 760 11.06 21.63 5.61
N LEU A 761 11.13 20.78 4.60
CA LEU A 761 9.96 20.20 3.95
C LEU A 761 9.40 19.07 4.80
N TRP A 762 8.09 18.90 4.73
CA TRP A 762 7.37 17.76 5.26
C TRP A 762 6.55 17.13 4.13
N ILE A 763 6.59 15.81 3.99
CA ILE A 763 5.88 15.07 2.96
C ILE A 763 5.00 14.01 3.63
N GLY A 764 3.71 14.07 3.38
CA GLY A 764 2.74 13.05 3.80
C GLY A 764 2.51 11.99 2.72
N GLY A 765 2.15 10.78 3.14
CA GLY A 765 1.69 9.74 2.22
C GLY A 765 1.53 8.39 2.88
N THR A 766 1.43 7.33 2.07
CA THR A 766 1.74 5.96 2.50
C THR A 766 3.22 5.70 2.23
N ILE A 767 4.08 6.36 3.00
CA ILE A 767 5.55 6.28 2.94
C ILE A 767 6.02 5.10 3.80
N TYR A 768 7.10 4.41 3.39
CA TYR A 768 7.79 3.38 4.20
C TYR A 768 9.31 3.65 4.39
N GLY A 769 9.92 4.55 3.62
CA GLY A 769 11.31 4.99 3.77
C GLY A 769 11.64 6.24 2.94
N ALA A 770 12.68 6.99 3.31
CA ALA A 770 13.10 8.20 2.60
C ALA A 770 14.63 8.31 2.51
N GLY A 771 15.15 8.60 1.31
CA GLY A 771 16.60 8.66 1.01
C GLY A 771 17.15 7.45 0.26
N ASP A 772 18.39 7.56 -0.20
CA ASP A 772 19.09 6.50 -0.94
C ASP A 772 19.71 5.43 -0.03
N ILE A 773 20.31 4.38 -0.62
CA ILE A 773 20.95 3.26 0.09
C ILE A 773 21.94 3.71 1.20
N ALA A 774 22.57 4.88 1.02
CA ALA A 774 23.57 5.45 1.93
C ALA A 774 23.00 6.45 2.95
N SER A 775 21.78 6.95 2.75
CA SER A 775 21.15 8.03 3.53
C SER A 775 19.75 7.72 4.07
N ALA A 776 19.21 6.52 3.78
CA ALA A 776 17.83 6.15 4.08
C ALA A 776 17.44 6.24 5.56
N VAL A 777 16.26 6.80 5.78
CA VAL A 777 15.52 6.82 7.04
C VAL A 777 14.25 5.98 6.85
N PRO A 778 14.05 4.88 7.61
CA PRO A 778 12.75 4.21 7.69
C PRO A 778 11.72 5.23 8.19
N SER A 779 10.65 5.48 7.45
CA SER A 779 9.72 6.60 7.70
C SER A 779 8.32 6.16 7.31
N VAL A 780 7.33 6.35 8.19
CA VAL A 780 5.98 5.84 7.97
C VAL A 780 4.95 6.93 8.16
N GLY A 781 3.97 6.96 7.24
CA GLY A 781 2.94 8.00 7.11
C GLY A 781 3.48 9.37 6.65
N LEU A 782 4.76 9.63 6.88
CA LEU A 782 5.39 10.94 6.80
C LEU A 782 6.89 10.76 6.55
N ALA A 783 7.49 11.69 5.82
CA ALA A 783 8.93 11.98 5.86
C ALA A 783 9.16 13.49 6.06
N ARG A 784 10.29 13.86 6.68
CA ARG A 784 10.70 15.26 6.84
C ARG A 784 12.12 15.45 6.33
N PHE A 785 12.33 16.46 5.47
CA PHE A 785 13.63 16.81 4.91
C PHE A 785 14.13 18.12 5.56
N GLN A 786 15.14 18.03 6.41
CA GLN A 786 15.78 19.20 7.02
C GLN A 786 16.60 19.94 5.97
N LEU A 787 16.40 21.25 5.85
CA LEU A 787 17.24 22.10 5.01
C LEU A 787 18.57 22.39 5.70
N SER A 788 19.64 22.51 4.92
CA SER A 788 20.91 23.01 5.44
C SER A 788 20.78 24.49 5.82
N ALA A 789 21.33 24.86 6.98
CA ALA A 789 21.30 26.25 7.45
C ALA A 789 22.35 27.10 6.70
N ASN A 790 21.88 28.10 5.96
CA ASN A 790 22.65 29.16 5.32
C ASN A 790 22.17 30.54 5.82
#